data_AF-A0A972LTU9-F1
#
_entry.id   AF-A0A972LTU9-F1
#
_cell.length_a   1.000
_cell.length_b   1.000
_cell.length_c   1.000
_cell.angle_alpha   90.00
_cell.angle_beta   90.00
_cell.angle_gamma   90.00
#
_symmetry.space_group_name_H-M   'P 1'
#
loop_
_entity.id
_entity.type
_entity.pdbx_description
1 polymer ?
#
loop_
_entity_poly.entity_id
_entity_poly.type
_entity_poly.pdbx_seq_one_letter_code
_entity_poly.pdbx_strand_id
1 'polypeptide(L)'
;MFTAIGVMATVALLFSILPVFLHRFPVSEELIRRQSGGSGKNGKGGGRDDSHLPGWAKRMFGFVIHRPLLTCAIWFAVMGVFATGFTKIETSVSLLKLLDEDTDLIHDYAWLETNLGNLVPMEIVLTVPVERCRTADENAEADGRQYRDTMLERLNMVRDIQRRVEALPEVSRNMSVATYTPNRTDSGNPIVNQGTDYAKNKSLEESRAKLLETGYLRVEQITDDAGHQTTGRELWRLSARVAALGEDSEGVDYGDFVKELKKAVDPILVAYQQRDMIVTALHQAEKKLDGAQLCLLYRSRSETSELQESSQEFVLRDLLKRSGVEQHAGKNTGLTTFNLAKLDKHKDDAEYMDRVIELLSKQDALLIVSASSDPQVKNLAKRGLPVIDVSKVQVYPDSAAIPLATDNGPRPIRAVYTGMIPLVYKTQRQLLVSLRESILWATVLIAVVMMFVLRSPIAGLISMIPNVFPIVIIFGLLGWVGIKVDIGIMMTASVALGVAVDDTVHFLTWFRRGVKQGLNRVQAVMLAYDRCATAMLQTTVIGGLGLAVFATSTFTPTQQFGYLMISMLGAALVGDLLLLPAILVGPLGKFFGGPAPAAGATTDWNQAPALHASPAAQTAEPVQLGEKPTEPAANPAETVGSESPLAAAVGQEAETEEPQELIEGPHAALHAKLRSLRRDEHRQDSVSS
;
A
#
# COMPACT_ATOMS: atom_id res chain seq x y z
N MET A 1 0.17 -6.95 -13.08
CA MET A 1 -0.67 -7.33 -14.24
C MET A 1 -0.16 -6.70 -15.54
N PHE A 2 -0.02 -5.36 -15.63
CA PHE A 2 0.47 -4.70 -16.85
C PHE A 2 1.86 -5.17 -17.30
N THR A 3 2.82 -5.34 -16.38
CA THR A 3 4.13 -5.91 -16.69
C THR A 3 4.03 -7.32 -17.30
N ALA A 4 3.14 -8.14 -16.74
CA ALA A 4 2.83 -9.49 -17.22
C ALA A 4 2.22 -9.47 -18.63
N ILE A 5 1.27 -8.56 -18.90
CA ILE A 5 0.70 -8.34 -20.24
C ILE A 5 1.78 -7.84 -21.19
N GLY A 6 2.65 -6.93 -20.74
CA GLY A 6 3.80 -6.43 -21.49
C GLY A 6 4.71 -7.57 -21.93
N VAL A 7 5.13 -8.45 -21.00
CA VAL A 7 5.93 -9.65 -21.33
C VAL A 7 5.21 -10.52 -22.36
N MET A 8 3.92 -10.81 -22.18
CA MET A 8 3.14 -11.61 -23.14
C MET A 8 3.05 -10.94 -24.52
N ALA A 9 2.90 -9.61 -24.57
CA ALA A 9 2.86 -8.83 -25.80
C ALA A 9 4.23 -8.81 -26.49
N THR A 10 5.32 -8.62 -25.74
CA THR A 10 6.69 -8.67 -26.27
C THR A 10 7.02 -10.06 -26.79
N VAL A 11 6.60 -11.11 -26.09
CA VAL A 11 6.72 -12.51 -26.55
C VAL A 11 5.96 -12.68 -27.86
N ALA A 12 4.69 -12.30 -27.93
CA ALA A 12 3.90 -12.39 -29.17
C ALA A 12 4.54 -11.63 -30.33
N LEU A 13 5.04 -10.41 -30.06
CA LEU A 13 5.72 -9.56 -31.02
C LEU A 13 7.03 -10.19 -31.49
N LEU A 14 7.87 -10.74 -30.59
CA LEU A 14 9.08 -11.46 -30.95
C LEU A 14 8.78 -12.69 -31.80
N PHE A 15 7.78 -13.51 -31.42
CA PHE A 15 7.41 -14.69 -32.19
C PHE A 15 6.78 -14.37 -33.55
N SER A 16 6.23 -13.18 -33.74
CA SER A 16 5.69 -12.75 -35.04
C SER A 16 6.72 -12.01 -35.92
N ILE A 17 7.50 -11.10 -35.34
CA ILE A 17 8.41 -10.22 -36.07
C ILE A 17 9.75 -10.88 -36.33
N LEU A 18 10.32 -11.59 -35.35
CA LEU A 18 11.66 -12.16 -35.47
C LEU A 18 11.78 -13.17 -36.63
N PRO A 19 10.83 -14.10 -36.85
CA PRO A 19 10.90 -15.00 -37.99
C PRO A 19 10.86 -14.28 -39.33
N VAL A 20 10.04 -13.21 -39.44
CA VAL A 20 9.94 -12.38 -40.65
C VAL A 20 11.25 -11.65 -40.91
N PHE A 21 11.87 -11.08 -39.87
CA PHE A 21 13.16 -10.41 -39.97
C PHE A 21 14.28 -11.38 -40.37
N LEU A 22 14.37 -12.55 -39.73
CA LEU A 22 15.38 -13.57 -40.05
C LEU A 22 15.19 -14.15 -41.46
N HIS A 23 13.95 -14.22 -41.96
CA HIS A 23 13.68 -14.61 -43.33
C HIS A 23 14.07 -13.51 -44.34
N ARG A 24 13.82 -12.23 -44.01
CA ARG A 24 14.10 -11.10 -44.91
C ARG A 24 15.58 -10.72 -44.95
N PHE A 25 16.27 -10.89 -43.82
CA PHE A 25 17.69 -10.61 -43.61
C PHE A 25 18.37 -11.88 -43.09
N PRO A 26 18.56 -12.89 -43.96
CA PRO A 26 19.21 -14.13 -43.56
C PRO A 26 20.62 -13.85 -43.06
N VAL A 27 20.97 -14.43 -41.91
CA VAL A 27 22.33 -14.38 -41.36
C VAL A 27 23.26 -15.03 -42.39
N SER A 28 24.34 -14.33 -42.77
CA SER A 28 25.21 -14.81 -43.84
C SER A 28 25.79 -16.19 -43.52
N GLU A 29 25.82 -17.09 -44.51
CA GLU A 29 26.42 -18.41 -44.38
C GLU A 29 27.87 -18.33 -43.91
N GLU A 30 28.59 -17.25 -44.26
CA GLU A 30 29.95 -16.96 -43.81
C GLU A 30 30.03 -16.75 -42.28
N LEU A 31 29.04 -16.08 -41.68
CA LEU A 31 28.97 -15.90 -40.22
C LEU A 31 28.65 -17.23 -39.51
N ILE A 32 27.75 -18.03 -40.10
CA ILE A 32 27.37 -19.36 -39.60
C ILE A 32 28.55 -20.34 -39.72
N ARG A 33 29.32 -20.26 -40.82
CA ARG A 33 30.56 -21.02 -41.01
C ARG A 33 31.67 -20.56 -40.09
N ARG A 34 31.82 -19.27 -39.80
CA ARG A 34 32.80 -18.78 -38.81
C ARG A 34 32.45 -19.22 -37.39
N GLN A 35 31.17 -19.27 -37.03
CA GLN A 35 30.72 -19.78 -35.72
C GLN A 35 30.71 -21.32 -35.62
N SER A 36 30.53 -22.05 -36.72
CA SER A 36 30.53 -23.53 -36.73
C SER A 36 31.83 -24.17 -37.22
N GLY A 37 32.76 -23.39 -37.80
CA GLY A 37 33.86 -23.88 -38.64
C GLY A 37 35.25 -23.29 -38.32
N GLY A 38 35.51 -22.92 -37.07
CA GLY A 38 36.88 -22.62 -36.60
C GLY A 38 37.82 -23.84 -36.56
N SER A 39 37.33 -25.06 -36.82
CA SER A 39 38.06 -26.33 -36.66
C SER A 39 38.73 -26.86 -37.94
N GLY A 40 39.06 -26.00 -38.92
CA GLY A 40 39.43 -26.48 -40.25
C GLY A 40 40.52 -25.71 -40.98
N LYS A 41 41.74 -25.61 -40.42
CA LYS A 41 43.03 -25.65 -41.17
C LYS A 41 44.25 -25.35 -40.28
N ASN A 42 44.94 -26.41 -39.86
CA ASN A 42 46.35 -26.71 -40.18
C ASN A 42 46.91 -27.72 -39.17
N GLY A 43 47.54 -28.76 -39.71
CA GLY A 43 48.08 -29.87 -38.94
C GLY A 43 49.28 -29.49 -38.06
N LYS A 44 49.52 -30.39 -37.10
CA LYS A 44 50.63 -30.53 -36.14
C LYS A 44 50.48 -29.82 -34.79
N GLY A 45 50.10 -30.63 -33.80
CA GLY A 45 50.68 -30.62 -32.45
C GLY A 45 50.32 -29.44 -31.55
N GLY A 46 49.34 -29.63 -30.68
CA GLY A 46 49.07 -28.77 -29.52
C GLY A 46 47.58 -28.57 -29.31
N GLY A 47 47.01 -29.22 -28.30
CA GLY A 47 45.63 -29.00 -27.86
C GLY A 47 45.46 -27.53 -27.49
N ARG A 48 44.82 -26.76 -28.36
CA ARG A 48 44.51 -25.35 -28.13
C ARG A 48 43.05 -25.27 -27.70
N ASP A 49 42.89 -24.60 -26.57
CA ASP A 49 41.70 -24.53 -25.75
C ASP A 49 40.65 -23.64 -26.44
N ASP A 50 39.83 -24.21 -27.33
CA ASP A 50 38.83 -23.49 -28.14
C ASP A 50 37.61 -22.99 -27.33
N SER A 51 37.61 -23.18 -26.01
CA SER A 51 36.54 -22.69 -25.13
C SER A 51 36.70 -21.19 -24.87
N HIS A 52 35.61 -20.43 -24.97
CA HIS A 52 35.59 -18.98 -24.68
C HIS A 52 35.66 -18.64 -23.18
N LEU A 53 35.75 -19.65 -22.31
CA LEU A 53 35.73 -19.51 -20.86
C LEU A 53 37.14 -19.37 -20.26
N PRO A 54 37.40 -18.34 -19.44
CA PRO A 54 38.69 -18.21 -18.74
C PRO A 54 38.89 -19.35 -17.73
N GLY A 55 40.16 -19.72 -17.49
CA GLY A 55 40.50 -20.90 -16.67
C GLY A 55 39.99 -20.88 -15.22
N TRP A 56 39.80 -19.69 -14.62
CA TRP A 56 39.19 -19.57 -13.29
C TRP A 56 37.69 -19.92 -13.31
N ALA A 57 36.96 -19.56 -14.37
CA ALA A 57 35.55 -19.86 -14.54
C ALA A 57 35.35 -21.37 -14.74
N LYS A 58 36.22 -22.02 -15.52
CA LYS A 58 36.23 -23.48 -15.67
C LYS A 58 36.40 -24.21 -14.33
N ARG A 59 37.25 -23.70 -13.44
CA ARG A 59 37.43 -24.27 -12.09
C ARG A 59 36.19 -24.09 -11.23
N MET A 60 35.60 -22.90 -11.23
CA MET A 60 34.36 -22.63 -10.48
C MET A 60 33.19 -23.49 -10.97
N PHE A 61 32.93 -23.52 -12.27
CA PHE A 61 31.85 -24.33 -12.84
C PHE A 61 32.13 -25.83 -12.72
N GLY A 62 33.40 -26.24 -12.83
CA GLY A 62 33.83 -27.60 -12.53
C GLY A 62 33.48 -28.02 -11.10
N PHE A 63 33.67 -27.15 -10.11
CA PHE A 63 33.28 -27.42 -8.72
C PHE A 63 31.77 -27.63 -8.58
N VAL A 64 30.95 -26.77 -9.20
CA VAL A 64 29.48 -26.87 -9.22
C VAL A 64 29.03 -28.23 -9.77
N ILE A 65 29.64 -28.66 -10.87
CA ILE A 65 29.33 -29.92 -11.56
C ILE A 65 29.79 -31.14 -10.75
N HIS A 66 30.94 -31.05 -10.07
CA HIS A 66 31.51 -32.18 -9.32
C HIS A 66 30.77 -32.46 -8.01
N ARG A 67 30.20 -31.42 -7.38
CA ARG A 67 29.43 -31.53 -6.14
C ARG A 67 28.07 -30.81 -6.23
N PRO A 68 27.14 -31.32 -7.05
CA PRO A 68 25.86 -30.65 -7.31
C PRO A 68 24.96 -30.64 -6.07
N LEU A 69 24.92 -31.73 -5.29
CA LEU A 69 24.12 -31.82 -4.07
C LEU A 69 24.56 -30.82 -3.00
N LEU A 70 25.87 -30.70 -2.78
CA LEU A 70 26.44 -29.75 -1.82
C LEU A 70 26.19 -28.31 -2.27
N THR A 71 26.36 -28.02 -3.56
CA THR A 71 26.10 -26.69 -4.12
C THR A 71 24.62 -26.30 -3.95
N CYS A 72 23.69 -27.20 -4.31
CA CYS A 72 22.26 -26.97 -4.08
C CYS A 72 21.96 -26.77 -2.59
N ALA A 73 22.49 -27.62 -1.70
CA ALA A 73 22.23 -27.52 -0.26
C ALA A 73 22.70 -26.17 0.32
N ILE A 74 23.88 -25.69 -0.09
CA ILE A 74 24.39 -24.37 0.31
C ILE A 74 23.45 -23.27 -0.16
N TRP A 75 23.09 -23.24 -1.44
CA TRP A 75 22.25 -22.17 -1.98
C TRP A 75 20.82 -22.21 -1.45
N PHE A 76 20.23 -23.39 -1.22
CA PHE A 76 18.94 -23.50 -0.55
C PHE A 76 19.00 -23.06 0.92
N ALA A 77 20.10 -23.34 1.63
CA ALA A 77 20.30 -22.84 2.99
C ALA A 77 20.43 -21.31 3.00
N VAL A 78 21.20 -20.74 2.06
CA VAL A 78 21.33 -19.29 1.88
C VAL A 78 19.96 -18.67 1.59
N MET A 79 19.20 -19.21 0.63
CA MET A 79 17.83 -18.76 0.35
C MET A 79 16.94 -18.87 1.59
N GLY A 80 17.04 -19.95 2.37
CA GLY A 80 16.27 -20.13 3.59
C GLY A 80 16.56 -19.05 4.64
N VAL A 81 17.83 -18.73 4.86
CA VAL A 81 18.25 -17.65 5.78
C VAL A 81 17.71 -16.30 5.31
N PHE A 82 17.89 -15.96 4.04
CA PHE A 82 17.41 -14.68 3.50
C PHE A 82 15.88 -14.61 3.43
N ALA A 83 15.20 -15.73 3.17
CA ALA A 83 13.73 -15.79 3.17
C ALA A 83 13.13 -15.38 4.52
N THR A 84 13.80 -15.64 5.65
CA THR A 84 13.32 -15.16 6.96
C THR A 84 13.30 -13.63 7.07
N GLY A 85 14.15 -12.93 6.30
CA GLY A 85 14.18 -11.47 6.23
C GLY A 85 12.88 -10.86 5.67
N PHE A 86 12.11 -11.61 4.86
CA PHE A 86 10.80 -11.12 4.36
C PHE A 86 9.82 -10.77 5.48
N THR A 87 9.92 -11.47 6.62
CA THR A 87 9.05 -11.21 7.78
C THR A 87 9.36 -9.89 8.47
N LYS A 88 10.52 -9.29 8.17
CA LYS A 88 11.02 -8.03 8.73
C LYS A 88 10.96 -6.87 7.73
N ILE A 89 10.31 -7.07 6.57
CA ILE A 89 10.16 -5.99 5.59
C ILE A 89 9.16 -4.97 6.12
N GLU A 90 9.65 -3.76 6.35
CA GLU A 90 8.85 -2.58 6.63
C GLU A 90 8.73 -1.73 5.36
N THR A 91 7.63 -1.01 5.19
CA THR A 91 7.50 -0.01 4.12
C THR A 91 7.51 1.40 4.67
N SER A 92 7.95 2.34 3.85
CA SER A 92 7.86 3.77 4.16
C SER A 92 7.21 4.50 2.98
N VAL A 93 6.19 5.31 3.26
CA VAL A 93 5.67 6.33 2.34
C VAL A 93 5.78 7.73 2.96
N SER A 94 6.69 7.89 3.94
CA SER A 94 7.00 9.23 4.43
C SER A 94 7.71 9.99 3.31
N LEU A 95 7.02 10.99 2.75
CA LEU A 95 7.52 11.81 1.65
C LEU A 95 8.87 12.45 2.00
N LEU A 96 9.04 12.87 3.26
CA LEU A 96 10.28 13.45 3.75
C LEU A 96 11.43 12.43 3.80
N LYS A 97 11.14 11.14 3.98
CA LYS A 97 12.14 10.06 3.90
C LYS A 97 12.49 9.67 2.46
N LEU A 98 11.75 10.17 1.45
CA LEU A 98 12.14 10.04 0.03
C LEU A 98 13.20 11.09 -0.36
N LEU A 99 13.53 11.99 0.56
CA LEU A 99 14.57 12.99 0.42
C LEU A 99 15.76 12.59 1.29
N ASP A 100 16.95 13.04 0.92
CA ASP A 100 18.16 12.82 1.72
C ASP A 100 18.03 13.55 3.08
N GLU A 101 18.54 12.93 4.16
CA GLU A 101 18.44 13.44 5.54
C GLU A 101 19.07 14.83 5.69
N ASP A 102 20.09 15.14 4.89
CA ASP A 102 20.79 16.42 4.91
C ASP A 102 20.15 17.48 3.97
N THR A 103 18.98 17.20 3.40
CA THR A 103 18.31 18.20 2.55
C THR A 103 17.82 19.40 3.36
N ASP A 104 18.09 20.61 2.83
CA ASP A 104 17.59 21.87 3.40
C ASP A 104 16.07 21.84 3.67
N LEU A 105 15.31 21.10 2.86
CA LEU A 105 13.87 20.98 3.02
C LEU A 105 13.48 20.38 4.37
N ILE A 106 14.14 19.32 4.83
CA ILE A 106 13.82 18.66 6.12
C ILE A 106 14.09 19.63 7.27
N HIS A 107 15.22 20.32 7.24
CA HIS A 107 15.58 21.32 8.25
C HIS A 107 14.61 22.51 8.26
N ASP A 108 14.19 22.97 7.08
CA ASP A 108 13.22 24.05 6.96
C ASP A 108 11.86 23.63 7.52
N TYR A 109 11.41 22.39 7.30
CA TYR A 109 10.20 21.83 7.93
C TYR A 109 10.33 21.75 9.45
N ALA A 110 11.45 21.23 9.97
CA ALA A 110 11.69 21.13 11.42
C ALA A 110 11.66 22.50 12.10
N TRP A 111 12.30 23.50 11.47
CA TRP A 111 12.31 24.86 11.96
C TRP A 111 10.90 25.47 12.00
N LEU A 112 10.12 25.28 10.92
CA LEU A 112 8.75 25.77 10.83
C LEU A 112 7.84 25.08 11.87
N GLU A 113 7.97 23.77 12.10
CA GLU A 113 7.17 23.08 13.12
C GLU A 113 7.50 23.54 14.53
N THR A 114 8.78 23.78 14.83
CA THR A 114 9.23 24.28 16.13
C THR A 114 8.73 25.71 16.40
N ASN A 115 8.71 26.57 15.38
CA ASN A 115 8.44 28.00 15.54
C ASN A 115 7.00 28.44 15.23
N LEU A 116 6.32 27.80 14.27
CA LEU A 116 4.94 28.13 13.86
C LEU A 116 3.92 27.09 14.32
N GLY A 117 4.37 25.85 14.53
CA GLY A 117 3.54 24.68 14.85
C GLY A 117 3.39 23.72 13.68
N ASN A 118 2.81 22.57 13.98
CA ASN A 118 2.69 21.45 13.05
C ASN A 118 2.09 21.84 11.69
N LEU A 119 2.64 21.28 10.62
CA LEU A 119 2.32 21.73 9.26
C LEU A 119 1.30 20.83 8.55
N VAL A 120 1.28 19.53 8.86
CA VAL A 120 0.55 18.56 8.05
C VAL A 120 -0.96 18.67 8.30
N PRO A 121 -1.76 19.00 7.27
CA PRO A 121 -3.20 19.05 7.42
C PRO A 121 -3.79 17.65 7.52
N MET A 122 -4.67 17.48 8.50
CA MET A 122 -5.51 16.31 8.70
C MET A 122 -6.96 16.79 8.76
N GLU A 123 -7.87 16.13 8.04
CA GLU A 123 -9.26 16.54 7.98
C GLU A 123 -10.16 15.42 8.50
N ILE A 124 -11.12 15.79 9.34
CA ILE A 124 -12.19 14.91 9.81
C ILE A 124 -13.50 15.51 9.29
N VAL A 125 -14.20 14.78 8.44
CA VAL A 125 -15.49 15.21 7.90
C VAL A 125 -16.59 14.38 8.53
N LEU A 126 -17.40 15.01 9.37
CA LEU A 126 -18.57 14.39 9.96
C LEU A 126 -19.75 14.54 8.99
N THR A 127 -20.39 13.42 8.68
CA THR A 127 -21.54 13.39 7.78
C THR A 127 -22.81 13.21 8.59
N VAL A 128 -23.69 14.20 8.57
CA VAL A 128 -25.01 14.15 9.22
C VAL A 128 -26.10 14.09 8.14
N PRO A 129 -26.85 12.98 8.04
CA PRO A 129 -27.99 12.87 7.14
C PRO A 129 -29.06 13.94 7.39
N VAL A 130 -29.67 14.48 6.33
CA VAL A 130 -30.64 15.59 6.45
C VAL A 130 -31.88 15.20 7.26
N GLU A 131 -32.31 13.94 7.20
CA GLU A 131 -33.43 13.42 7.99
C GLU A 131 -33.16 13.38 9.50
N ARG A 132 -31.90 13.56 9.92
CA ARG A 132 -31.53 13.76 11.34
C ARG A 132 -31.53 15.23 11.73
N CYS A 133 -31.65 16.17 10.79
CA CYS A 133 -31.65 17.57 11.12
C CYS A 133 -33.07 18.01 11.50
N ARG A 134 -33.18 18.81 12.56
CA ARG A 134 -34.38 19.58 12.89
C ARG A 134 -34.04 21.04 13.20
N THR A 135 -35.06 21.89 13.10
CA THR A 135 -35.00 23.30 13.50
C THR A 135 -35.32 23.50 14.98
N ALA A 136 -35.09 24.70 15.51
CA ALA A 136 -35.36 25.05 16.90
C ALA A 136 -36.85 25.01 17.25
N ASP A 137 -37.71 25.32 16.29
CA ASP A 137 -39.17 25.36 16.45
C ASP A 137 -39.81 23.97 16.28
N GLU A 138 -39.08 23.01 15.71
CA GLU A 138 -39.54 21.64 15.56
C GLU A 138 -39.40 20.86 16.86
N ASN A 139 -40.54 20.51 17.44
CA ASN A 139 -40.58 19.60 18.57
C ASN A 139 -40.28 18.16 18.10
N ALA A 140 -39.17 17.61 18.59
CA ALA A 140 -38.75 16.23 18.36
C ALA A 140 -39.80 15.18 18.75
N GLU A 141 -40.73 15.55 19.62
CA GLU A 141 -41.80 14.68 20.11
C GLU A 141 -43.05 14.68 19.23
N ALA A 142 -43.27 15.72 18.42
CA ALA A 142 -44.53 15.92 17.70
C ALA A 142 -44.71 14.98 16.49
N ASP A 143 -43.60 14.47 15.95
CA ASP A 143 -43.59 13.60 14.76
C ASP A 143 -43.01 12.20 15.03
N GLY A 144 -42.77 11.84 16.29
CA GLY A 144 -42.19 10.55 16.68
C GLY A 144 -40.71 10.38 16.30
N ARG A 145 -40.02 11.44 15.84
CA ARG A 145 -38.64 11.39 15.35
C ARG A 145 -37.67 12.04 16.33
N GLN A 146 -37.64 11.50 17.56
CA GLN A 146 -36.81 12.02 18.65
C GLN A 146 -35.29 11.85 18.43
N TYR A 147 -34.87 11.10 17.41
CA TYR A 147 -33.47 10.96 17.00
C TYR A 147 -32.93 12.17 16.21
N ARG A 148 -33.80 13.14 15.86
CA ARG A 148 -33.38 14.35 15.14
C ARG A 148 -32.69 15.35 16.08
N ASP A 149 -31.60 15.92 15.62
CA ASP A 149 -30.71 16.79 16.36
C ASP A 149 -30.86 18.25 15.87
N THR A 150 -30.93 19.21 16.80
CA THR A 150 -30.91 20.65 16.47
C THR A 150 -29.51 21.09 16.01
N MET A 151 -29.41 22.30 15.46
CA MET A 151 -28.10 22.84 15.04
C MET A 151 -27.10 22.95 16.20
N LEU A 152 -27.55 23.30 17.41
CA LEU A 152 -26.71 23.32 18.62
C LEU A 152 -26.26 21.93 19.04
N GLU A 153 -27.13 20.91 18.97
CA GLU A 153 -26.77 19.52 19.29
C GLU A 153 -25.69 18.99 18.33
N ARG A 154 -25.83 19.28 17.04
CA ARG A 154 -24.81 18.95 16.02
C ARG A 154 -23.50 19.72 16.24
N LEU A 155 -23.57 21.01 16.57
CA LEU A 155 -22.41 21.84 16.89
C LEU A 155 -21.68 21.34 18.15
N ASN A 156 -22.42 20.92 19.18
CA ASN A 156 -21.85 20.37 20.41
C ASN A 156 -21.13 19.05 20.15
N MET A 157 -21.67 18.17 19.29
CA MET A 157 -20.97 16.98 18.85
C MET A 157 -19.61 17.32 18.21
N VAL A 158 -19.59 18.29 17.29
CA VAL A 158 -18.36 18.75 16.63
C VAL A 158 -17.38 19.32 17.64
N ARG A 159 -17.86 20.09 18.63
CA ARG A 159 -17.04 20.65 19.71
C ARG A 159 -16.45 19.58 20.63
N ASP A 160 -17.21 18.54 20.95
CA ASP A 160 -16.74 17.43 21.78
C ASP A 160 -15.65 16.63 21.05
N ILE A 161 -15.82 16.40 19.75
CA ILE A 161 -14.81 15.81 18.87
C ILE A 161 -13.57 16.72 18.82
N GLN A 162 -13.75 18.03 18.61
CA GLN A 162 -12.66 19.00 18.57
C GLN A 162 -11.78 18.94 19.81
N ARG A 163 -12.38 18.95 21.01
CA ARG A 163 -11.64 18.88 22.28
C ARG A 163 -10.87 17.58 22.45
N ARG A 164 -11.43 16.44 22.05
CA ARG A 164 -10.75 15.14 22.15
C ARG A 164 -9.60 15.01 21.16
N VAL A 165 -9.75 15.55 19.95
CA VAL A 165 -8.70 15.57 18.94
C VAL A 165 -7.56 16.51 19.34
N GLU A 166 -7.87 17.65 19.97
CA GLU A 166 -6.87 18.60 20.49
C GLU A 166 -6.05 18.03 21.66
N ALA A 167 -6.58 17.03 22.36
CA ALA A 167 -5.88 16.35 23.46
C ALA A 167 -4.85 15.30 22.99
N LEU A 168 -4.78 15.00 21.69
CA LEU A 168 -3.80 14.06 21.14
C LEU A 168 -2.42 14.73 21.04
N PRO A 169 -1.32 14.08 21.48
CA PRO A 169 0.00 14.69 21.52
C PRO A 169 0.53 15.08 20.14
N GLU A 170 0.15 14.37 19.08
CA GLU A 170 0.59 14.65 17.72
C GLU A 170 -0.16 15.82 17.07
N VAL A 171 -1.23 16.32 17.69
CA VAL A 171 -2.07 17.43 17.20
C VAL A 171 -1.70 18.72 17.92
N SER A 172 -1.21 19.72 17.19
CA SER A 172 -0.89 21.03 17.80
C SER A 172 -2.12 21.90 18.01
N ARG A 173 -2.98 21.99 16.99
CA ARG A 173 -4.23 22.75 16.98
C ARG A 173 -5.22 22.16 15.99
N ASN A 174 -6.50 22.47 16.20
CA ASN A 174 -7.55 22.17 15.24
C ASN A 174 -8.57 23.32 15.13
N MET A 175 -9.35 23.29 14.06
CA MET A 175 -10.37 24.28 13.74
C MET A 175 -11.61 23.59 13.20
N SER A 176 -12.78 24.08 13.60
CA SER A 176 -14.07 23.66 13.06
C SER A 176 -15.06 24.83 13.10
N VAL A 177 -16.32 24.57 12.74
CA VAL A 177 -17.43 25.51 12.97
C VAL A 177 -17.46 25.97 14.45
N ALA A 178 -17.13 25.08 15.39
CA ALA A 178 -17.16 25.39 16.82
C ALA A 178 -16.20 26.53 17.21
N THR A 179 -15.07 26.69 16.49
CA THR A 179 -14.09 27.76 16.69
C THR A 179 -14.67 29.16 16.47
N TYR A 180 -15.65 29.30 15.58
CA TYR A 180 -16.27 30.57 15.22
C TYR A 180 -17.59 30.84 15.95
N THR A 181 -17.93 29.98 16.90
CA THR A 181 -19.18 30.08 17.66
C THR A 181 -18.88 30.32 19.14
N PRO A 182 -19.78 30.98 19.88
CA PRO A 182 -19.59 31.20 21.31
C PRO A 182 -19.34 29.89 22.08
N ASN A 183 -18.43 29.96 23.06
CA ASN A 183 -18.15 28.86 23.96
C ASN A 183 -19.39 28.43 24.75
N ARG A 184 -19.39 27.18 25.22
CA ARG A 184 -20.47 26.66 26.03
C ARG A 184 -20.59 27.45 27.33
N THR A 185 -21.76 28.04 27.58
CA THR A 185 -22.11 28.61 28.88
C THR A 185 -22.99 27.60 29.62
N ASP A 186 -22.41 26.77 30.48
CA ASP A 186 -23.20 25.96 31.40
C ASP A 186 -23.41 26.74 32.69
N SER A 187 -24.64 27.14 32.95
CA SER A 187 -24.98 27.81 34.20
C SER A 187 -25.14 26.85 35.39
N GLY A 188 -25.04 25.53 35.15
CA GLY A 188 -25.35 24.48 36.12
C GLY A 188 -26.84 24.35 36.46
N ASN A 189 -27.70 25.23 35.91
CA ASN A 189 -29.15 25.19 36.13
C ASN A 189 -29.89 24.74 34.84
N PRO A 190 -30.57 23.58 34.86
CA PRO A 190 -31.25 23.03 33.68
C PRO A 190 -32.28 23.97 33.03
N ILE A 191 -33.02 24.74 33.83
CA ILE A 191 -34.08 25.64 33.33
C ILE A 191 -33.48 26.84 32.62
N VAL A 192 -32.42 27.42 33.20
CA VAL A 192 -31.68 28.52 32.58
C VAL A 192 -31.02 28.04 31.30
N ASN A 193 -30.44 26.84 31.32
CA ASN A 193 -29.83 26.24 30.14
C ASN A 193 -30.86 26.07 29.00
N GLN A 194 -32.06 25.54 29.27
CA GLN A 194 -33.11 25.34 28.26
C GLN A 194 -33.57 26.63 27.55
N GLY A 195 -33.82 27.71 28.32
CA GLY A 195 -34.15 29.01 27.73
C GLY A 195 -33.01 29.61 26.90
N THR A 196 -31.77 29.43 27.36
CA THR A 196 -30.59 29.85 26.58
C THR A 196 -30.35 28.99 25.34
N ASP A 197 -30.70 27.70 25.39
CA ASP A 197 -30.45 26.75 24.30
C ASP A 197 -31.42 26.95 23.14
N TYR A 198 -32.69 27.29 23.41
CA TYR A 198 -33.61 27.72 22.35
C TYR A 198 -33.10 28.99 21.66
N ALA A 199 -32.73 30.03 22.43
CA ALA A 199 -32.22 31.28 21.88
C ALA A 199 -30.92 31.08 21.08
N LYS A 200 -30.00 30.24 21.58
CA LYS A 200 -28.76 29.87 20.87
C LYS A 200 -29.04 29.11 19.58
N ASN A 201 -29.92 28.11 19.62
CA ASN A 201 -30.32 27.36 18.42
C ASN A 201 -30.87 28.31 17.34
N LYS A 202 -31.80 29.18 17.72
CA LYS A 202 -32.40 30.15 16.79
C LYS A 202 -31.35 31.11 16.20
N SER A 203 -30.45 31.63 17.04
CA SER A 203 -29.35 32.48 16.58
C SER A 203 -28.38 31.76 15.62
N LEU A 204 -28.08 30.48 15.87
CA LEU A 204 -27.25 29.66 14.98
C LEU A 204 -27.95 29.40 13.64
N GLU A 205 -29.26 29.16 13.65
CA GLU A 205 -30.07 28.96 12.46
C GLU A 205 -30.17 30.24 11.61
N GLU A 206 -30.42 31.39 12.24
CA GLU A 206 -30.38 32.71 11.58
C GLU A 206 -28.99 33.01 10.99
N SER A 207 -27.92 32.52 11.63
CA SER A 207 -26.54 32.69 11.17
C SER A 207 -26.06 31.58 10.24
N ARG A 208 -26.92 30.61 9.86
CA ARG A 208 -26.53 29.41 9.10
C ARG A 208 -25.87 29.74 7.77
N ALA A 209 -26.34 30.77 7.06
CA ALA A 209 -25.73 31.22 5.81
C ALA A 209 -24.26 31.63 6.00
N LYS A 210 -23.95 32.41 7.04
CA LYS A 210 -22.58 32.81 7.40
C LYS A 210 -21.72 31.61 7.76
N LEU A 211 -22.30 30.61 8.45
CA LEU A 211 -21.57 29.38 8.80
C LEU A 211 -21.23 28.54 7.56
N LEU A 212 -22.09 28.52 6.54
CA LEU A 212 -21.80 27.87 5.26
C LEU A 212 -20.68 28.58 4.50
N GLU A 213 -20.60 29.91 4.58
CA GLU A 213 -19.52 30.71 3.96
C GLU A 213 -18.14 30.40 4.56
N THR A 214 -18.06 29.95 5.82
CA THR A 214 -16.78 29.57 6.44
C THR A 214 -16.09 28.37 5.79
N GLY A 215 -16.84 27.56 5.03
CA GLY A 215 -16.34 26.32 4.43
C GLY A 215 -16.14 25.15 5.41
N TYR A 216 -16.42 25.33 6.71
CA TYR A 216 -16.40 24.26 7.71
C TYR A 216 -17.75 23.55 7.88
N LEU A 217 -18.83 24.14 7.37
CA LEU A 217 -20.13 23.51 7.20
C LEU A 217 -20.49 23.54 5.72
N ARG A 218 -20.90 22.40 5.16
CA ARG A 218 -21.43 22.32 3.79
C ARG A 218 -22.63 21.40 3.75
N VAL A 219 -23.47 21.56 2.74
CA VAL A 219 -24.57 20.63 2.46
C VAL A 219 -24.30 20.00 1.11
N GLU A 220 -24.23 18.68 1.06
CA GLU A 220 -24.09 17.92 -0.18
C GLU A 220 -25.40 18.00 -0.97
N GLN A 221 -25.30 18.31 -2.26
CA GLN A 221 -26.40 18.23 -3.21
C GLN A 221 -26.19 17.00 -4.09
N ILE A 222 -27.18 16.12 -4.12
CA ILE A 222 -27.18 14.90 -4.91
C ILE A 222 -28.16 15.11 -6.05
N THR A 223 -27.67 15.01 -7.29
CA THR A 223 -28.53 15.00 -8.47
C THR A 223 -29.05 13.59 -8.69
N ASP A 224 -30.37 13.41 -8.73
CA ASP A 224 -30.97 12.12 -9.09
C ASP A 224 -30.78 11.81 -10.59
N ASP A 225 -31.07 10.56 -11.00
CA ASP A 225 -30.96 10.12 -12.40
C ASP A 225 -31.90 10.90 -13.35
N ALA A 226 -32.89 11.62 -12.80
CA ALA A 226 -33.81 12.49 -13.51
C ALA A 226 -33.36 13.97 -13.55
N GLY A 227 -32.20 14.30 -12.99
CA GLY A 227 -31.64 15.65 -12.97
C GLY A 227 -32.10 16.56 -11.82
N HIS A 228 -32.93 16.09 -10.87
CA HIS A 228 -33.35 16.87 -9.71
C HIS A 228 -32.26 16.89 -8.64
N GLN A 229 -31.92 18.08 -8.17
CA GLN A 229 -31.02 18.25 -7.03
C GLN A 229 -31.78 18.04 -5.73
N THR A 230 -31.43 16.97 -5.01
CA THR A 230 -31.90 16.69 -3.66
C THR A 230 -30.80 16.97 -2.65
N THR A 231 -31.19 17.33 -1.43
CA THR A 231 -30.23 17.60 -0.36
C THR A 231 -29.79 16.27 0.27
N GLY A 232 -28.51 15.94 0.21
CA GLY A 232 -27.99 14.63 0.64
C GLY A 232 -27.70 14.52 2.14
N ARG A 233 -26.75 15.34 2.62
CA ARG A 233 -26.22 15.34 4.01
C ARG A 233 -25.52 16.66 4.33
N GLU A 234 -25.49 17.04 5.60
CA GLU A 234 -24.58 18.07 6.12
C GLU A 234 -23.18 17.47 6.32
N LEU A 235 -22.16 18.21 5.91
CA LEU A 235 -20.75 17.90 6.03
C LEU A 235 -20.14 18.92 7.00
N TRP A 236 -19.71 18.44 8.17
CA TRP A 236 -19.07 19.24 9.20
C TRP A 236 -17.58 18.92 9.21
N ARG A 237 -16.75 19.86 8.75
CA ARG A 237 -15.32 19.69 8.64
C ARG A 237 -14.63 20.15 9.93
N LEU A 238 -13.67 19.34 10.37
CA LEU A 238 -12.69 19.68 11.39
C LEU A 238 -11.30 19.51 10.77
N SER A 239 -10.52 20.59 10.76
CA SER A 239 -9.16 20.64 10.24
C SER A 239 -8.18 20.64 11.41
N ALA A 240 -7.31 19.64 11.50
CA ALA A 240 -6.28 19.51 12.51
C ALA A 240 -4.88 19.63 11.89
N ARG A 241 -3.93 20.11 12.68
CA ARG A 241 -2.51 20.22 12.31
C ARG A 241 -1.69 19.19 13.06
N VAL A 242 -1.06 18.29 12.31
CA VAL A 242 -0.35 17.11 12.81
C VAL A 242 1.12 17.23 12.46
N ALA A 243 1.99 16.80 13.37
CA ALA A 243 3.44 16.89 13.17
C ALA A 243 3.87 16.08 11.93
N ALA A 244 4.73 16.66 11.10
CA ALA A 244 5.38 16.01 9.97
C ALA A 244 6.56 15.17 10.45
N LEU A 245 7.31 15.72 11.41
CA LEU A 245 8.47 15.12 12.05
C LEU A 245 8.08 14.74 13.49
N GLY A 246 8.18 13.45 13.83
CA GLY A 246 7.99 13.00 15.22
C GLY A 246 9.13 13.49 16.13
N GLU A 247 8.96 13.37 17.45
CA GLU A 247 9.95 13.84 18.45
C GLU A 247 11.38 13.31 18.19
N ASP A 248 11.50 12.10 17.65
CA ASP A 248 12.79 11.43 17.39
C ASP A 248 13.26 11.52 15.92
N SER A 249 12.75 12.45 15.10
CA SER A 249 13.04 12.53 13.66
C SER A 249 12.62 11.28 12.84
N GLU A 250 12.09 10.24 13.49
CA GLU A 250 11.58 9.04 12.82
C GLU A 250 10.24 9.28 12.08
N GLY A 251 9.62 10.45 12.24
CA GLY A 251 8.32 10.79 11.66
C GLY A 251 7.14 10.17 12.42
N VAL A 252 5.95 10.75 12.29
CA VAL A 252 4.73 10.17 12.90
C VAL A 252 4.31 8.91 12.13
N ASP A 253 4.07 7.78 12.81
CA ASP A 253 3.38 6.65 12.20
C ASP A 253 1.91 7.03 12.00
N TYR A 254 1.61 7.46 10.78
CA TYR A 254 0.28 7.86 10.35
C TYR A 254 -0.78 6.77 10.52
N GLY A 255 -0.40 5.49 10.47
CA GLY A 255 -1.30 4.38 10.70
C GLY A 255 -1.75 4.29 12.16
N ASP A 256 -0.81 4.45 13.09
CA ASP A 256 -1.11 4.47 14.53
C ASP A 256 -1.82 5.76 14.92
N PHE A 257 -1.41 6.91 14.38
CA PHE A 257 -2.12 8.17 14.59
C PHE A 257 -3.59 8.10 14.15
N VAL A 258 -3.91 7.52 12.99
CA VAL A 258 -5.30 7.33 12.56
C VAL A 258 -6.08 6.41 13.51
N LYS A 259 -5.43 5.42 14.14
CA LYS A 259 -6.07 4.58 15.17
C LYS A 259 -6.36 5.37 16.43
N GLU A 260 -5.41 6.17 16.91
CA GLU A 260 -5.61 7.05 18.08
C GLU A 260 -6.73 8.07 17.83
N LEU A 261 -6.78 8.63 16.62
CA LEU A 261 -7.84 9.52 16.22
C LEU A 261 -9.22 8.85 16.26
N LYS A 262 -9.32 7.62 15.76
CA LYS A 262 -10.55 6.81 15.88
C LYS A 262 -10.93 6.55 17.33
N LYS A 263 -9.97 6.22 18.20
CA LYS A 263 -10.24 6.06 19.65
C LYS A 263 -10.76 7.34 20.29
N ALA A 264 -10.35 8.52 19.80
CA ALA A 264 -10.84 9.80 20.29
C ALA A 264 -12.26 10.14 19.79
N VAL A 265 -12.56 9.85 18.51
CA VAL A 265 -13.80 10.28 17.83
C VAL A 265 -14.93 9.24 17.89
N ASP A 266 -14.63 7.96 17.65
CA ASP A 266 -15.63 6.91 17.52
C ASP A 266 -16.52 6.75 18.77
N PRO A 267 -16.03 6.88 20.03
CA PRO A 267 -16.89 6.81 21.20
C PRO A 267 -18.02 7.85 21.22
N ILE A 268 -17.79 9.05 20.65
CA ILE A 268 -18.84 10.07 20.54
C ILE A 268 -19.88 9.62 19.52
N LEU A 269 -19.46 9.15 18.34
CA LEU A 269 -20.38 8.68 17.30
C LEU A 269 -21.21 7.48 17.76
N VAL A 270 -20.56 6.55 18.47
CA VAL A 270 -21.21 5.39 19.09
C VAL A 270 -22.27 5.85 20.08
N ALA A 271 -21.99 6.85 20.93
CA ALA A 271 -22.97 7.37 21.88
C ALA A 271 -24.23 7.94 21.18
N TYR A 272 -24.08 8.63 20.05
CA TYR A 272 -25.22 9.11 19.26
C TYR A 272 -26.03 7.95 18.66
N GLN A 273 -25.38 6.90 18.18
CA GLN A 273 -26.08 5.70 17.68
C GLN A 273 -26.79 4.94 18.81
N GLN A 274 -26.17 4.86 19.99
CA GLN A 274 -26.80 4.30 21.19
C GLN A 274 -28.02 5.11 21.60
N ARG A 275 -27.95 6.44 21.57
CA ARG A 275 -29.11 7.31 21.78
C ARG A 275 -30.25 7.00 20.80
N ASP A 276 -29.96 6.81 19.52
CA ASP A 276 -30.98 6.45 18.52
C ASP A 276 -31.68 5.13 18.85
N MET A 277 -30.93 4.13 19.33
CA MET A 277 -31.47 2.85 19.79
C MET A 277 -32.38 3.03 21.01
N ILE A 278 -31.94 3.84 21.99
CA ILE A 278 -32.71 4.14 23.20
C ILE A 278 -34.02 4.83 22.85
N VAL A 279 -33.95 5.87 22.01
CA VAL A 279 -35.12 6.61 21.54
C VAL A 279 -36.11 5.67 20.85
N THR A 280 -35.61 4.83 19.95
CA THR A 280 -36.45 3.88 19.20
C THR A 280 -37.15 2.89 20.15
N ALA A 281 -36.41 2.34 21.11
CA ALA A 281 -36.94 1.40 22.10
C ALA A 281 -37.94 2.06 23.06
N LEU A 282 -37.69 3.29 23.51
CA LEU A 282 -38.65 4.05 24.31
C LEU A 282 -39.93 4.34 23.53
N HIS A 283 -39.82 4.71 22.25
CA HIS A 283 -40.98 4.98 21.40
C HIS A 283 -41.84 3.73 21.17
N GLN A 284 -41.21 2.56 20.99
CA GLN A 284 -41.93 1.27 20.93
C GLN A 284 -42.69 0.94 22.22
N ALA A 285 -42.24 1.49 23.36
CA ALA A 285 -42.91 1.38 24.65
C ALA A 285 -43.87 2.56 24.94
N GLU A 286 -44.18 3.39 23.94
CA GLU A 286 -45.01 4.61 24.04
C GLU A 286 -44.45 5.66 25.03
N LYS A 287 -43.14 5.60 25.29
CA LYS A 287 -42.40 6.55 26.13
C LYS A 287 -41.58 7.52 25.30
N LYS A 288 -41.15 8.60 25.94
CA LYS A 288 -40.34 9.67 25.34
C LYS A 288 -38.98 9.73 26.02
N LEU A 289 -37.96 10.22 25.30
CA LEU A 289 -36.64 10.44 25.89
C LEU A 289 -36.64 11.58 26.93
N ASP A 290 -37.39 12.64 26.66
CA ASP A 290 -37.52 13.79 27.57
C ASP A 290 -38.22 13.37 28.86
N GLY A 291 -37.58 13.63 30.00
CA GLY A 291 -38.07 13.23 31.33
C GLY A 291 -38.03 11.72 31.65
N ALA A 292 -37.47 10.87 30.78
CA ALA A 292 -37.33 9.44 31.03
C ALA A 292 -36.48 9.14 32.28
N GLN A 293 -36.83 8.10 33.03
CA GLN A 293 -36.02 7.55 34.12
C GLN A 293 -35.15 6.42 33.58
N LEU A 294 -33.88 6.69 33.31
CA LEU A 294 -32.95 5.73 32.72
C LEU A 294 -31.87 5.33 33.73
N CYS A 295 -31.51 4.05 33.74
CA CYS A 295 -30.40 3.54 34.55
C CYS A 295 -29.32 2.90 33.67
N LEU A 296 -28.11 3.44 33.67
CA LEU A 296 -26.95 2.83 33.01
C LEU A 296 -26.38 1.72 33.87
N LEU A 297 -26.36 0.51 33.33
CA LEU A 297 -25.70 -0.64 33.93
C LEU A 297 -24.25 -0.69 33.44
N TYR A 298 -23.30 -0.67 34.36
CA TYR A 298 -21.87 -0.78 34.06
C TYR A 298 -21.19 -1.74 35.02
N ARG A 299 -19.96 -2.16 34.70
CA ARG A 299 -19.15 -2.99 35.58
C ARG A 299 -17.77 -2.40 35.76
N SER A 300 -17.40 -2.12 37.01
CA SER A 300 -16.06 -1.65 37.37
C SER A 300 -15.42 -2.58 38.41
N ARG A 301 -14.09 -2.70 38.39
CA ARG A 301 -13.31 -3.52 39.35
C ARG A 301 -13.36 -2.98 40.78
N SER A 302 -13.74 -1.71 40.97
CA SER A 302 -13.85 -1.04 42.27
C SER A 302 -15.29 -0.60 42.53
N GLU A 303 -15.75 -0.72 43.79
CA GLU A 303 -17.12 -0.37 44.22
C GLU A 303 -17.41 1.13 44.20
N THR A 304 -16.37 1.95 44.37
CA THR A 304 -16.45 3.41 44.50
C THR A 304 -15.92 4.15 43.28
N SER A 305 -15.40 3.45 42.27
CA SER A 305 -14.89 4.11 41.07
C SER A 305 -16.02 4.74 40.27
N GLU A 306 -15.99 6.06 40.20
CA GLU A 306 -16.76 6.86 39.26
C GLU A 306 -16.45 6.45 37.82
N LEU A 307 -17.39 6.70 36.91
CA LEU A 307 -17.19 6.48 35.48
C LEU A 307 -16.02 7.34 35.00
N GLN A 308 -15.01 6.72 34.40
CA GLN A 308 -13.90 7.43 33.78
C GLN A 308 -14.41 8.26 32.60
N GLU A 309 -13.92 9.49 32.42
CA GLU A 309 -14.36 10.41 31.35
C GLU A 309 -14.14 9.85 29.93
N SER A 310 -13.19 8.92 29.79
CA SER A 310 -12.88 8.20 28.55
C SER A 310 -13.78 6.99 28.29
N SER A 311 -14.56 6.53 29.28
CA SER A 311 -15.45 5.36 29.14
C SER A 311 -16.66 5.66 28.25
N GLN A 312 -17.14 4.65 27.52
CA GLN A 312 -18.32 4.79 26.64
C GLN A 312 -19.56 5.16 27.46
N GLU A 313 -19.68 4.63 28.68
CA GLU A 313 -20.75 4.91 29.62
C GLU A 313 -20.77 6.39 30.04
N PHE A 314 -19.60 6.99 30.26
CA PHE A 314 -19.53 8.42 30.60
C PHE A 314 -20.00 9.28 29.43
N VAL A 315 -19.53 8.99 28.21
CA VAL A 315 -19.89 9.74 27.01
C VAL A 315 -21.39 9.64 26.73
N LEU A 316 -21.96 8.44 26.80
CA LEU A 316 -23.40 8.24 26.62
C LEU A 316 -24.20 8.95 27.72
N ARG A 317 -23.77 8.85 28.99
CA ARG A 317 -24.45 9.50 30.11
C ARG A 317 -24.50 11.02 29.92
N ASP A 318 -23.37 11.62 29.58
CA ASP A 318 -23.25 13.05 29.35
C ASP A 318 -24.06 13.53 28.14
N LEU A 319 -24.13 12.72 27.07
CA LEU A 319 -25.03 12.97 25.94
C LEU A 319 -26.51 12.93 26.36
N LEU A 320 -26.94 11.87 27.06
CA LEU A 320 -28.34 11.69 27.46
C LEU A 320 -28.83 12.80 28.40
N LYS A 321 -27.98 13.27 29.34
CA LYS A 321 -28.31 14.42 30.19
C LYS A 321 -28.67 15.66 29.38
N ARG A 322 -27.92 15.92 28.30
CA ARG A 322 -28.13 17.07 27.41
C ARG A 322 -29.33 16.88 26.48
N SER A 323 -29.66 15.64 26.14
CA SER A 323 -30.79 15.31 25.27
C SER A 323 -32.18 15.31 25.96
N GLY A 324 -32.29 15.84 27.19
CA GLY A 324 -33.58 16.06 27.88
C GLY A 324 -33.91 15.08 29.00
N VAL A 325 -33.07 14.07 29.28
CA VAL A 325 -33.37 13.07 30.32
C VAL A 325 -33.47 13.68 31.73
N GLU A 326 -32.81 14.82 32.02
CA GLU A 326 -32.86 15.49 33.34
C GLU A 326 -34.00 16.52 33.50
N GLN A 327 -35.02 16.51 32.66
CA GLN A 327 -36.15 17.44 32.77
C GLN A 327 -37.26 16.91 33.69
N HIS A 328 -37.21 17.20 35.00
CA HIS A 328 -38.40 17.56 35.80
C HIS A 328 -38.03 18.13 37.20
N ALA A 329 -38.52 19.34 37.48
CA ALA A 329 -38.76 19.88 38.82
C ALA A 329 -37.59 19.91 39.84
N GLY A 330 -36.37 20.27 39.41
CA GLY A 330 -35.28 20.64 40.34
C GLY A 330 -34.66 19.49 41.13
N LYS A 331 -34.91 18.23 40.75
CA LYS A 331 -34.22 17.05 41.30
C LYS A 331 -33.41 16.36 40.19
N ASN A 332 -32.10 16.17 40.42
CA ASN A 332 -31.17 15.42 39.55
C ASN A 332 -31.48 13.90 39.55
N THR A 333 -32.64 13.46 39.04
CA THR A 333 -33.07 12.05 39.21
C THR A 333 -33.29 11.25 37.93
N GLY A 334 -33.38 11.87 36.75
CA GLY A 334 -33.73 11.16 35.50
C GLY A 334 -32.69 10.15 34.99
N LEU A 335 -31.41 10.32 35.34
CA LEU A 335 -30.34 9.42 34.88
C LEU A 335 -29.53 8.88 36.06
N THR A 336 -29.64 7.57 36.28
CA THR A 336 -28.93 6.85 37.34
C THR A 336 -27.89 5.89 36.76
N THR A 337 -26.90 5.50 37.58
CA THR A 337 -25.87 4.54 37.18
C THR A 337 -25.77 3.43 38.22
N PHE A 338 -25.69 2.17 37.81
CA PHE A 338 -25.62 1.02 38.70
C PHE A 338 -24.45 0.12 38.33
N ASN A 339 -23.55 -0.12 39.30
CA ASN A 339 -22.41 -1.03 39.13
C ASN A 339 -22.84 -2.48 39.42
N LEU A 340 -22.84 -3.32 38.38
CA LEU A 340 -23.22 -4.72 38.43
C LEU A 340 -22.36 -5.55 39.39
N ALA A 341 -21.12 -5.15 39.67
CA ALA A 341 -20.25 -5.84 40.62
C ALA A 341 -20.84 -5.89 42.05
N LYS A 342 -21.75 -4.97 42.39
CA LYS A 342 -22.46 -4.98 43.68
C LYS A 342 -23.40 -6.18 43.84
N LEU A 343 -23.90 -6.75 42.74
CA LEU A 343 -24.79 -7.91 42.76
C LEU A 343 -24.04 -9.21 43.06
N ASP A 344 -22.76 -9.30 42.66
CA ASP A 344 -21.98 -10.52 42.86
C ASP A 344 -21.66 -10.78 44.35
N LYS A 345 -21.48 -9.71 45.14
CA LYS A 345 -21.20 -9.81 46.58
C LYS A 345 -22.43 -10.16 47.42
N HIS A 346 -23.62 -9.84 46.93
CA HIS A 346 -24.90 -10.08 47.61
C HIS A 346 -25.73 -11.17 46.92
N LYS A 347 -25.08 -12.09 46.20
CA LYS A 347 -25.75 -13.10 45.38
C LYS A 347 -26.68 -14.03 46.17
N ASP A 348 -26.35 -14.26 47.45
CA ASP A 348 -27.12 -15.13 48.35
C ASP A 348 -28.06 -14.34 49.29
N ASP A 349 -28.07 -13.00 49.20
CA ASP A 349 -28.92 -12.12 50.00
C ASP A 349 -30.20 -11.78 49.22
N ALA A 350 -31.24 -12.57 49.47
CA ALA A 350 -32.55 -12.42 48.82
C ALA A 350 -33.18 -11.05 49.09
N GLU A 351 -33.03 -10.50 50.31
CA GLU A 351 -33.61 -9.22 50.69
C GLU A 351 -32.92 -8.05 49.98
N TYR A 352 -31.60 -8.11 49.81
CA TYR A 352 -30.86 -7.15 48.99
C TYR A 352 -31.28 -7.21 47.52
N MET A 353 -31.40 -8.42 46.95
CA MET A 353 -31.81 -8.60 45.56
C MET A 353 -33.21 -8.06 45.29
N ASP A 354 -34.16 -8.30 46.20
CA ASP A 354 -35.53 -7.80 46.06
C ASP A 354 -35.57 -6.26 46.14
N ARG A 355 -34.80 -5.64 47.04
CA ARG A 355 -34.65 -4.17 47.11
C ARG A 355 -34.07 -3.59 45.82
N VAL A 356 -33.04 -4.20 45.26
CA VAL A 356 -32.43 -3.72 44.01
C VAL A 356 -33.40 -3.85 42.84
N ILE A 357 -34.15 -4.95 42.76
CA ILE A 357 -35.14 -5.13 41.70
C ILE A 357 -36.26 -4.11 41.81
N GLU A 358 -36.75 -3.81 43.02
CA GLU A 358 -37.77 -2.78 43.24
C GLU A 358 -37.26 -1.38 42.83
N LEU A 359 -35.98 -1.08 43.05
CA LEU A 359 -35.36 0.17 42.61
C LEU A 359 -35.21 0.24 41.08
N LEU A 360 -34.78 -0.85 40.46
CA LEU A 360 -34.59 -0.93 39.01
C LEU A 360 -35.92 -0.99 38.24
N SER A 361 -36.98 -1.56 38.81
CA SER A 361 -38.30 -1.61 38.18
C SER A 361 -39.00 -0.25 38.10
N LYS A 362 -38.55 0.74 38.89
CA LYS A 362 -39.04 2.13 38.84
C LYS A 362 -38.48 2.90 37.63
N GLN A 363 -37.49 2.34 36.93
CA GLN A 363 -36.87 2.96 35.75
C GLN A 363 -37.68 2.65 34.50
N ASP A 364 -37.71 3.58 33.56
CA ASP A 364 -38.32 3.40 32.25
C ASP A 364 -37.55 2.43 31.37
N ALA A 365 -36.22 2.43 31.48
CA ALA A 365 -35.34 1.45 30.86
C ALA A 365 -34.00 1.28 31.58
N LEU A 366 -33.47 0.06 31.52
CA LEU A 366 -32.13 -0.31 31.99
C LEU A 366 -31.20 -0.46 30.78
N LEU A 367 -30.16 0.38 30.70
CA LEU A 367 -29.29 0.47 29.54
C LEU A 367 -28.03 -0.37 29.72
N ILE A 368 -27.74 -1.26 28.77
CA ILE A 368 -26.49 -2.03 28.74
C ILE A 368 -25.58 -1.44 27.67
N VAL A 369 -24.46 -0.84 28.10
CA VAL A 369 -23.49 -0.21 27.19
C VAL A 369 -22.36 -1.16 26.82
N SER A 370 -21.74 -1.81 27.81
CA SER A 370 -20.57 -2.68 27.61
C SER A 370 -20.72 -4.10 28.20
N ALA A 371 -21.75 -4.33 29.02
CA ALA A 371 -21.93 -5.55 29.82
C ALA A 371 -22.92 -6.57 29.23
N SER A 372 -23.09 -6.63 27.91
CA SER A 372 -24.14 -7.47 27.26
C SER A 372 -23.98 -8.97 27.45
N SER A 373 -22.76 -9.44 27.74
CA SER A 373 -22.47 -10.84 28.06
C SER A 373 -22.60 -11.18 29.55
N ASP A 374 -22.89 -10.19 30.41
CA ASP A 374 -22.89 -10.36 31.86
C ASP A 374 -24.02 -11.28 32.35
N PRO A 375 -23.74 -12.29 33.20
CA PRO A 375 -24.76 -13.18 33.76
C PRO A 375 -25.85 -12.46 34.55
N GLN A 376 -25.52 -11.37 35.26
CA GLN A 376 -26.47 -10.63 36.09
C GLN A 376 -27.49 -9.90 35.22
N VAL A 377 -27.05 -9.34 34.10
CA VAL A 377 -27.92 -8.68 33.13
C VAL A 377 -28.96 -9.66 32.55
N LYS A 378 -28.54 -10.87 32.22
CA LYS A 378 -29.46 -11.94 31.77
C LYS A 378 -30.46 -12.33 32.86
N ASN A 379 -30.05 -12.34 34.12
CA ASN A 379 -30.95 -12.62 35.25
C ASN A 379 -31.98 -11.51 35.45
N LEU A 380 -31.57 -10.23 35.33
CA LEU A 380 -32.47 -9.08 35.39
C LEU A 380 -33.50 -9.10 34.25
N ALA A 381 -33.06 -9.39 33.02
CA ALA A 381 -33.95 -9.51 31.86
C ALA A 381 -34.98 -10.66 32.02
N LYS A 382 -34.55 -11.82 32.53
CA LYS A 382 -35.46 -12.97 32.81
C LYS A 382 -36.54 -12.64 33.84
N ARG A 383 -36.32 -11.65 34.70
CA ARG A 383 -37.28 -11.19 35.72
C ARG A 383 -38.23 -10.09 35.21
N GLY A 384 -38.23 -9.82 33.90
CA GLY A 384 -39.21 -8.91 33.27
C GLY A 384 -38.85 -7.42 33.35
N LEU A 385 -37.62 -7.07 33.71
CA LEU A 385 -37.17 -5.67 33.71
C LEU A 385 -36.96 -5.15 32.28
N PRO A 386 -37.26 -3.87 31.99
CA PRO A 386 -37.16 -3.27 30.66
C PRO A 386 -35.69 -3.00 30.29
N VAL A 387 -34.97 -4.04 29.86
CA VAL A 387 -33.54 -3.96 29.55
C VAL A 387 -33.33 -3.67 28.06
N ILE A 388 -32.58 -2.61 27.74
CA ILE A 388 -32.18 -2.23 26.38
C ILE A 388 -30.67 -2.48 26.23
N ASP A 389 -30.31 -3.41 25.34
CA ASP A 389 -28.92 -3.68 24.97
C ASP A 389 -28.46 -2.71 23.87
N VAL A 390 -27.66 -1.71 24.24
CA VAL A 390 -27.07 -0.73 23.31
C VAL A 390 -25.59 -1.01 23.05
N SER A 391 -25.09 -2.19 23.43
CA SER A 391 -23.70 -2.59 23.16
C SER A 391 -23.47 -3.00 21.70
N LYS A 392 -24.53 -3.44 21.01
CA LYS A 392 -24.46 -3.94 19.64
C LYS A 392 -24.65 -2.82 18.63
N VAL A 393 -23.66 -1.94 18.57
CA VAL A 393 -23.63 -0.88 17.56
C VAL A 393 -22.96 -1.39 16.29
N GLN A 394 -23.60 -1.18 15.13
CA GLN A 394 -22.98 -1.54 13.85
C GLN A 394 -21.82 -0.58 13.55
N VAL A 395 -20.60 -1.11 13.50
CA VAL A 395 -19.44 -0.34 13.04
C VAL A 395 -19.54 -0.18 11.53
N TYR A 396 -19.84 1.04 11.10
CA TYR A 396 -19.88 1.36 9.68
C TYR A 396 -18.46 1.59 9.14
N PRO A 397 -18.13 1.10 7.93
CA PRO A 397 -16.83 1.37 7.32
C PRO A 397 -16.63 2.87 7.03
N ASP A 398 -15.37 3.32 7.04
CA ASP A 398 -14.92 4.70 6.76
C ASP A 398 -15.13 5.13 5.29
N SER A 399 -16.27 4.79 4.69
CA SER A 399 -16.61 5.15 3.32
C SER A 399 -17.67 6.25 3.30
N ALA A 400 -17.39 7.28 2.50
CA ALA A 400 -18.36 8.32 2.16
C ALA A 400 -19.45 7.81 1.18
N ALA A 401 -19.25 6.66 0.54
CA ALA A 401 -20.23 6.04 -0.35
C ALA A 401 -21.25 5.23 0.48
N ILE A 402 -22.48 5.73 0.51
CA ILE A 402 -23.63 5.02 1.08
C ILE A 402 -24.57 4.74 -0.10
N PRO A 403 -24.93 3.48 -0.39
CA PRO A 403 -26.07 3.19 -1.27
C PRO A 403 -27.34 3.81 -0.68
N LEU A 404 -28.23 4.34 -1.52
CA LEU A 404 -29.57 4.78 -1.11
C LEU A 404 -30.25 3.62 -0.32
N ALA A 405 -30.79 3.92 0.85
CA ALA A 405 -31.24 2.90 1.80
C ALA A 405 -32.39 2.04 1.24
N THR A 406 -32.37 0.75 1.59
CA THR A 406 -33.47 -0.21 1.36
C THR A 406 -34.33 -0.45 2.63
N ASP A 407 -34.09 0.25 3.75
CA ASP A 407 -34.76 0.01 5.05
C ASP A 407 -35.18 1.30 5.81
N ASN A 408 -36.24 1.18 6.63
CA ASN A 408 -36.99 2.25 7.31
C ASN A 408 -36.32 2.93 8.55
N GLY A 409 -35.00 2.81 8.76
CA GLY A 409 -34.30 3.37 9.93
C GLY A 409 -33.54 4.69 9.66
N PRO A 410 -33.22 5.52 10.68
CA PRO A 410 -32.42 6.73 10.49
C PRO A 410 -30.98 6.37 10.09
N ARG A 411 -30.42 7.07 9.09
CA ARG A 411 -29.02 6.86 8.70
C ARG A 411 -28.07 7.26 9.84
N PRO A 412 -26.96 6.54 10.05
CA PRO A 412 -25.99 6.85 11.11
C PRO A 412 -25.17 8.11 10.80
N ILE A 413 -24.78 8.86 11.83
CA ILE A 413 -23.71 9.86 11.74
C ILE A 413 -22.37 9.11 11.61
N ARG A 414 -21.47 9.59 10.74
CA ARG A 414 -20.14 8.99 10.52
C ARG A 414 -19.06 10.06 10.45
N ALA A 415 -17.83 9.66 10.76
CA ALA A 415 -16.63 10.45 10.49
C ALA A 415 -15.86 9.84 9.31
N VAL A 416 -15.41 10.71 8.40
CA VAL A 416 -14.47 10.36 7.32
C VAL A 416 -13.16 11.05 7.61
N TYR A 417 -12.11 10.26 7.83
CA TYR A 417 -10.75 10.74 8.01
C TYR A 417 -10.08 10.89 6.64
N THR A 418 -9.68 12.12 6.30
CA THR A 418 -9.13 12.50 5.00
C THR A 418 -7.99 13.51 5.15
N GLY A 419 -7.42 13.95 4.02
CA GLY A 419 -6.21 14.76 3.96
C GLY A 419 -4.99 13.96 3.51
N MET A 420 -3.82 14.58 3.58
CA MET A 420 -2.58 13.97 3.09
C MET A 420 -2.21 12.72 3.88
N ILE A 421 -2.40 12.75 5.21
CA ILE A 421 -2.03 11.66 6.12
C ILE A 421 -2.78 10.35 5.81
N PRO A 422 -4.14 10.31 5.79
CA PRO A 422 -4.86 9.07 5.50
C PRO A 422 -4.66 8.61 4.06
N LEU A 423 -4.43 9.53 3.13
CA LEU A 423 -4.14 9.20 1.74
C LEU A 423 -2.79 8.50 1.61
N VAL A 424 -1.74 9.04 2.22
CA VAL A 424 -0.40 8.44 2.27
C VAL A 424 -0.46 7.06 2.92
N TYR A 425 -1.12 6.94 4.07
CA TYR A 425 -1.28 5.65 4.76
C TYR A 425 -2.04 4.61 3.90
N LYS A 426 -3.16 5.00 3.28
CA LYS A 426 -3.90 4.11 2.37
C LYS A 426 -3.06 3.71 1.16
N THR A 427 -2.30 4.65 0.61
CA THR A 427 -1.38 4.40 -0.51
C THR A 427 -0.28 3.42 -0.12
N GLN A 428 0.33 3.57 1.05
CA GLN A 428 1.32 2.64 1.60
C GLN A 428 0.79 1.21 1.72
N ARG A 429 -0.39 1.05 2.33
CA ARG A 429 -1.01 -0.28 2.46
C ARG A 429 -1.35 -0.87 1.09
N GLN A 430 -1.85 -0.04 0.18
CA GLN A 430 -2.16 -0.48 -1.19
C GLN A 430 -0.89 -0.89 -1.95
N LEU A 431 0.22 -0.18 -1.76
CA LEU A 431 1.50 -0.51 -2.37
C LEU A 431 2.06 -1.84 -1.83
N LEU A 432 2.02 -2.07 -0.51
CA LEU A 432 2.38 -3.34 0.12
C LEU A 432 1.56 -4.51 -0.44
N VAL A 433 0.24 -4.32 -0.52
CA VAL A 433 -0.69 -5.30 -1.09
C VAL A 433 -0.38 -5.53 -2.57
N SER A 434 -0.06 -4.46 -3.31
CA SER A 434 0.28 -4.54 -4.72
C SER A 434 1.62 -5.25 -4.94
N LEU A 435 2.63 -5.05 -4.10
CA LEU A 435 3.93 -5.72 -4.17
C LEU A 435 3.78 -7.24 -4.03
N ARG A 436 3.09 -7.70 -2.98
CA ARG A 436 2.84 -9.13 -2.75
C ARG A 436 2.07 -9.74 -3.93
N GLU A 437 1.05 -9.03 -4.43
CA GLU A 437 0.20 -9.52 -5.52
C GLU A 437 0.95 -9.51 -6.85
N SER A 438 1.76 -8.48 -7.12
CA SER A 438 2.55 -8.39 -8.35
C SER A 438 3.62 -9.47 -8.41
N ILE A 439 4.35 -9.72 -7.32
CA ILE A 439 5.38 -10.77 -7.27
C ILE A 439 4.72 -12.14 -7.45
N LEU A 440 3.61 -12.40 -6.75
CA LEU A 440 2.89 -13.68 -6.86
C LEU A 440 2.40 -13.90 -8.30
N TRP A 441 1.70 -12.93 -8.89
CA TRP A 441 1.18 -13.04 -10.25
C TRP A 441 2.27 -13.14 -11.31
N ALA A 442 3.36 -12.38 -11.18
CA ALA A 442 4.49 -12.47 -12.09
C ALA A 442 5.16 -13.85 -12.00
N THR A 443 5.39 -14.36 -10.78
CA THR A 443 5.94 -15.71 -10.56
C THR A 443 5.06 -16.79 -11.19
N VAL A 444 3.73 -16.72 -10.98
CA VAL A 444 2.77 -17.68 -11.55
C VAL A 444 2.78 -17.61 -13.07
N LEU A 445 2.72 -16.42 -13.67
CA LEU A 445 2.69 -16.27 -15.12
C LEU A 445 3.98 -16.79 -15.77
N ILE A 446 5.13 -16.41 -15.22
CA ILE A 446 6.43 -16.88 -15.71
C ILE A 446 6.53 -18.40 -15.57
N ALA A 447 6.07 -18.97 -14.46
CA ALA A 447 6.02 -20.41 -14.29
C ALA A 447 5.22 -21.07 -15.41
N VAL A 448 4.03 -20.54 -15.74
CA VAL A 448 3.21 -21.04 -16.86
C VAL A 448 3.96 -20.96 -18.18
N VAL A 449 4.60 -19.82 -18.50
CA VAL A 449 5.42 -19.67 -19.71
C VAL A 449 6.55 -20.71 -19.75
N MET A 450 7.26 -20.91 -18.64
CA MET A 450 8.32 -21.90 -18.53
C MET A 450 7.81 -23.35 -18.71
N MET A 451 6.60 -23.67 -18.21
CA MET A 451 5.98 -24.97 -18.45
C MET A 451 5.73 -25.21 -19.94
N PHE A 452 5.29 -24.19 -20.69
CA PHE A 452 5.12 -24.27 -22.14
C PHE A 452 6.45 -24.38 -22.89
N VAL A 453 7.43 -23.54 -22.57
CA VAL A 453 8.76 -23.56 -23.21
C VAL A 453 9.45 -24.91 -22.98
N LEU A 454 9.40 -25.43 -21.75
CA LEU A 454 10.00 -26.70 -21.40
C LEU A 454 9.17 -27.91 -21.85
N ARG A 455 7.88 -27.71 -22.17
CA ARG A 455 6.90 -28.78 -22.44
C ARG A 455 6.82 -29.79 -21.29
N SER A 456 7.00 -29.33 -20.05
CA SER A 456 6.98 -30.17 -18.84
C SER A 456 6.60 -29.32 -17.63
N PRO A 457 5.49 -29.63 -16.94
CA PRO A 457 5.02 -28.81 -15.81
C PRO A 457 6.00 -28.84 -14.64
N ILE A 458 6.58 -30.01 -14.34
CA ILE A 458 7.53 -30.19 -13.23
C ILE A 458 8.85 -29.46 -13.55
N ALA A 459 9.36 -29.57 -14.78
CA ALA A 459 10.58 -28.86 -15.17
C ALA A 459 10.37 -27.34 -15.15
N GLY A 460 9.19 -26.87 -15.58
CA GLY A 460 8.78 -25.46 -15.47
C GLY A 460 8.83 -24.95 -14.04
N LEU A 461 8.19 -25.66 -13.10
CA LEU A 461 8.22 -25.29 -11.68
C LEU A 461 9.64 -25.29 -11.09
N ILE A 462 10.46 -26.30 -11.40
CA ILE A 462 11.84 -26.37 -10.89
C ILE A 462 12.70 -25.23 -11.48
N SER A 463 12.46 -24.83 -12.73
CA SER A 463 13.19 -23.71 -13.36
C SER A 463 12.87 -22.34 -12.75
N MET A 464 11.80 -22.22 -11.95
CA MET A 464 11.51 -20.98 -11.22
C MET A 464 12.43 -20.75 -10.02
N ILE A 465 13.08 -21.80 -9.50
CA ILE A 465 13.96 -21.69 -8.33
C ILE A 465 15.09 -20.66 -8.54
N PRO A 466 15.90 -20.75 -9.62
CA PRO A 466 16.93 -19.74 -9.90
C PRO A 466 16.33 -18.36 -10.28
N ASN A 467 15.13 -18.30 -10.84
CA ASN A 467 14.46 -17.01 -11.15
C ASN A 467 13.97 -16.27 -9.89
N VAL A 468 13.56 -17.00 -8.85
CA VAL A 468 13.11 -16.43 -7.57
C VAL A 468 14.30 -16.13 -6.65
N PHE A 469 15.44 -16.80 -6.85
CA PHE A 469 16.68 -16.58 -6.11
C PHE A 469 17.06 -15.10 -5.92
N PRO A 470 17.22 -14.26 -6.97
CA PRO A 470 17.65 -12.86 -6.80
C PRO A 470 16.71 -12.06 -5.90
N ILE A 471 15.40 -12.27 -6.01
CA ILE A 471 14.40 -11.58 -5.18
C ILE A 471 14.55 -12.03 -3.74
N VAL A 472 14.67 -13.33 -3.49
CA VAL A 472 14.80 -13.87 -2.13
C VAL A 472 16.05 -13.32 -1.44
N ILE A 473 17.17 -13.29 -2.15
CA ILE A 473 18.43 -12.78 -1.59
C ILE A 473 18.35 -11.28 -1.32
N ILE A 474 17.95 -10.48 -2.31
CA ILE A 474 17.99 -9.01 -2.18
C ILE A 474 16.90 -8.50 -1.23
N PHE A 475 15.64 -8.90 -1.38
CA PHE A 475 14.57 -8.47 -0.47
C PHE A 475 14.69 -9.08 0.92
N GLY A 476 15.22 -10.31 1.00
CA GLY A 476 15.59 -10.91 2.28
C GLY A 476 16.66 -10.10 3.00
N LEU A 477 17.71 -9.69 2.29
CA LEU A 477 18.78 -8.85 2.84
C LEU A 477 18.25 -7.50 3.31
N LEU A 478 17.38 -6.84 2.52
CA LEU A 478 16.76 -5.58 2.91
C LEU A 478 16.02 -5.70 4.25
N GLY A 479 15.23 -6.76 4.44
CA GLY A 479 14.53 -7.00 5.71
C GLY A 479 15.47 -7.33 6.88
N TRP A 480 16.64 -7.93 6.63
CA TRP A 480 17.66 -8.15 7.66
C TRP A 480 18.39 -6.87 8.07
N VAL A 481 18.68 -5.99 7.10
CA VAL A 481 19.34 -4.70 7.33
C VAL A 481 18.36 -3.66 7.89
N GLY A 482 17.05 -3.89 7.76
CA GLY A 482 16.01 -2.96 8.22
C GLY A 482 15.79 -1.78 7.28
N ILE A 483 16.18 -1.91 6.01
CA ILE A 483 15.95 -0.85 5.01
C ILE A 483 14.47 -0.86 4.64
N LYS A 484 13.79 0.26 4.88
CA LYS A 484 12.36 0.43 4.57
C LYS A 484 12.15 0.41 3.06
N VAL A 485 11.21 -0.41 2.63
CA VAL A 485 10.84 -0.58 1.22
C VAL A 485 9.96 0.59 0.79
N ASP A 486 10.46 1.38 -0.17
CA ASP A 486 9.74 2.48 -0.79
C ASP A 486 9.20 2.10 -2.18
N ILE A 487 8.57 3.07 -2.87
CA ILE A 487 8.00 2.86 -4.22
C ILE A 487 9.06 2.45 -5.24
N GLY A 488 10.27 3.01 -5.16
CA GLY A 488 11.39 2.68 -6.03
C GLY A 488 11.81 1.22 -5.88
N ILE A 489 12.07 0.80 -4.64
CA ILE A 489 12.42 -0.59 -4.29
C ILE A 489 11.34 -1.57 -4.77
N MET A 490 10.07 -1.23 -4.58
CA MET A 490 8.95 -2.09 -4.99
C MET A 490 8.90 -2.36 -6.50
N MET A 491 9.15 -1.33 -7.33
CA MET A 491 9.19 -1.49 -8.78
C MET A 491 10.32 -2.41 -9.22
N THR A 492 11.48 -2.35 -8.54
CA THR A 492 12.66 -3.17 -8.86
C THR A 492 12.32 -4.67 -8.83
N ALA A 493 11.53 -5.15 -7.87
CA ALA A 493 11.16 -6.57 -7.76
C ALA A 493 10.44 -7.09 -9.01
N SER A 494 9.47 -6.31 -9.51
CA SER A 494 8.67 -6.71 -10.66
C SER A 494 9.46 -6.63 -11.97
N VAL A 495 10.37 -5.66 -12.11
CA VAL A 495 11.21 -5.52 -13.31
C VAL A 495 12.27 -6.61 -13.33
N ALA A 496 12.98 -6.80 -12.22
CA ALA A 496 14.06 -7.79 -12.13
C ALA A 496 13.55 -9.22 -12.37
N LEU A 497 12.37 -9.58 -11.87
CA LEU A 497 11.78 -10.90 -12.14
C LEU A 497 11.54 -11.13 -13.64
N GLY A 498 11.17 -10.10 -14.39
CA GLY A 498 10.98 -10.19 -15.83
C GLY A 498 12.29 -10.39 -16.59
N VAL A 499 13.34 -9.66 -16.18
CA VAL A 499 14.66 -9.72 -16.85
C VAL A 499 15.42 -11.01 -16.50
N ALA A 500 15.29 -11.54 -15.28
CA ALA A 500 16.05 -12.72 -14.83
C ALA A 500 15.71 -14.01 -15.59
N VAL A 501 14.51 -14.12 -16.19
CA VAL A 501 14.03 -15.37 -16.81
C VAL A 501 14.74 -15.69 -18.12
N ASP A 502 15.18 -14.66 -18.85
CA ASP A 502 15.74 -14.79 -20.20
C ASP A 502 17.03 -15.64 -20.17
N ASP A 503 17.89 -15.39 -19.18
CA ASP A 503 19.15 -16.09 -18.97
C ASP A 503 18.92 -17.61 -18.73
N THR A 504 17.97 -17.94 -17.86
CA THR A 504 17.54 -19.33 -17.63
C THR A 504 17.03 -20.01 -18.90
N VAL A 505 16.25 -19.31 -19.74
CA VAL A 505 15.73 -19.86 -21.01
C VAL A 505 16.87 -20.13 -21.99
N HIS A 506 17.83 -19.20 -22.13
CA HIS A 506 19.01 -19.40 -22.98
C HIS A 506 19.85 -20.59 -22.52
N PHE A 507 20.12 -20.71 -21.22
CA PHE A 507 20.89 -21.81 -20.66
C PHE A 507 20.18 -23.17 -20.87
N LEU A 508 18.89 -23.25 -20.55
CA LEU A 508 18.09 -24.46 -20.70
C LEU A 508 17.94 -24.90 -22.17
N THR A 509 17.91 -23.96 -23.11
CA THR A 509 17.84 -24.26 -24.54
C THR A 509 19.09 -25.02 -25.01
N TRP A 510 20.29 -24.57 -24.62
CA TRP A 510 21.54 -25.26 -24.94
C TRP A 510 21.67 -26.60 -24.21
N PHE A 511 21.30 -26.66 -22.92
CA PHE A 511 21.29 -27.90 -22.16
C PHE A 511 20.40 -28.96 -22.82
N ARG A 512 19.16 -28.61 -23.19
CA ARG A 512 18.23 -29.54 -23.87
C ARG A 512 18.74 -29.96 -25.24
N ARG A 513 19.44 -29.09 -25.96
CA ARG A 513 20.08 -29.43 -27.25
C ARG A 513 21.16 -30.49 -27.05
N GLY A 514 22.01 -30.34 -26.03
CA GLY A 514 23.02 -31.34 -25.67
C GLY A 514 22.39 -32.69 -25.30
N VAL A 515 21.35 -32.67 -24.45
CA VAL A 515 20.60 -33.87 -24.08
C VAL A 515 19.99 -34.57 -25.31
N LYS A 516 19.41 -33.83 -26.25
CA LYS A 516 18.86 -34.38 -27.50
C LYS A 516 19.92 -34.99 -28.42
N GLN A 517 21.17 -34.57 -28.28
CA GLN A 517 22.33 -35.12 -29.00
C GLN A 517 22.92 -36.35 -28.30
N GLY A 518 22.28 -36.86 -27.26
CA GLY A 518 22.72 -38.04 -26.52
C GLY A 518 23.75 -37.75 -25.43
N LEU A 519 24.06 -36.48 -25.15
CA LEU A 519 24.98 -36.12 -24.07
C LEU A 519 24.37 -36.45 -22.70
N ASN A 520 25.22 -36.88 -21.77
CA ASN A 520 24.82 -36.99 -20.37
C ASN A 520 24.61 -35.61 -19.74
N ARG A 521 23.95 -35.53 -18.58
CA ARG A 521 23.60 -34.23 -17.95
C ARG A 521 24.83 -33.35 -17.67
N VAL A 522 25.96 -33.95 -17.32
CA VAL A 522 27.22 -33.22 -17.07
C VAL A 522 27.73 -32.57 -18.35
N GLN A 523 27.86 -33.36 -19.42
CA GLN A 523 28.31 -32.89 -20.73
C GLN A 523 27.36 -31.85 -21.33
N ALA A 524 26.04 -32.03 -21.15
CA ALA A 524 25.04 -31.06 -21.61
C ALA A 524 25.14 -29.72 -20.86
N VAL A 525 25.43 -29.73 -19.55
CA VAL A 525 25.69 -28.51 -18.77
C VAL A 525 26.99 -27.84 -19.21
N MET A 526 28.06 -28.61 -19.44
CA MET A 526 29.32 -28.07 -19.96
C MET A 526 29.13 -27.40 -21.33
N LEU A 527 28.35 -28.03 -22.23
CA LEU A 527 27.98 -27.43 -23.51
C LEU A 527 27.21 -26.12 -23.33
N ALA A 528 26.28 -26.07 -22.38
CA ALA A 528 25.54 -24.83 -22.09
C ALA A 528 26.49 -23.72 -21.60
N TYR A 529 27.34 -23.99 -20.61
CA TYR A 529 28.31 -23.02 -20.11
C TYR A 529 29.21 -22.43 -21.21
N ASP A 530 29.78 -23.28 -22.06
CA ASP A 530 30.68 -22.85 -23.13
C ASP A 530 30.00 -21.92 -24.15
N ARG A 531 28.68 -22.09 -24.35
CA ARG A 531 27.92 -21.34 -25.36
C ARG A 531 27.22 -20.09 -24.84
N CYS A 532 26.75 -20.08 -23.59
CA CYS A 532 25.95 -18.96 -23.10
C CYS A 532 26.57 -18.17 -21.94
N ALA A 533 27.47 -18.73 -21.14
CA ALA A 533 27.89 -18.07 -19.90
C ALA A 533 28.59 -16.70 -20.13
N THR A 534 29.45 -16.60 -21.15
CA THR A 534 30.10 -15.33 -21.49
C THR A 534 29.10 -14.30 -22.01
N ALA A 535 28.12 -14.72 -22.80
CA ALA A 535 27.07 -13.83 -23.33
C ALA A 535 26.17 -13.33 -22.20
N MET A 536 25.73 -14.22 -21.30
CA MET A 536 24.95 -13.87 -20.11
C MET A 536 25.70 -12.86 -19.24
N LEU A 537 26.99 -13.09 -18.96
CA LEU A 537 27.80 -12.13 -18.20
C LEU A 537 27.85 -10.75 -18.87
N GLN A 538 28.04 -10.71 -20.19
CA GLN A 538 28.07 -9.45 -20.93
C GLN A 538 26.73 -8.72 -20.89
N THR A 539 25.61 -9.41 -21.09
CA THR A 539 24.27 -8.80 -21.03
C THR A 539 23.95 -8.30 -19.62
N THR A 540 24.26 -9.08 -18.58
CA THR A 540 24.09 -8.66 -17.18
C THR A 540 24.93 -7.42 -16.86
N VAL A 541 26.21 -7.37 -17.28
CA VAL A 541 27.09 -6.22 -17.00
C VAL A 541 26.62 -4.98 -17.75
N ILE A 542 26.29 -5.10 -19.04
CA ILE A 542 25.80 -3.96 -19.84
C ILE A 542 24.47 -3.44 -19.27
N GLY A 543 23.52 -4.34 -18.99
CA GLY A 543 22.23 -3.98 -18.39
C GLY A 543 22.37 -3.39 -16.99
N GLY A 544 23.22 -4.00 -16.16
CA GLY A 544 23.52 -3.53 -14.81
C GLY A 544 24.14 -2.13 -14.79
N LEU A 545 25.17 -1.89 -15.62
CA LEU A 545 25.80 -0.56 -15.74
C LEU A 545 24.85 0.48 -16.34
N GLY A 546 24.02 0.10 -17.32
CA GLY A 546 23.00 0.97 -17.89
C GLY A 546 21.97 1.44 -16.85
N LEU A 547 21.55 0.55 -15.95
CA LEU A 547 20.64 0.87 -14.86
C LEU A 547 21.34 1.54 -13.66
N ALA A 548 22.64 1.33 -13.47
CA ALA A 548 23.41 1.96 -12.40
C ALA A 548 23.47 3.48 -12.52
N VAL A 549 23.25 4.05 -13.71
CA VAL A 549 23.13 5.50 -13.90
C VAL A 549 22.00 6.08 -13.04
N PHE A 550 20.92 5.34 -12.79
CA PHE A 550 19.85 5.82 -11.90
C PHE A 550 20.30 6.02 -10.45
N ALA A 551 21.35 5.33 -10.01
CA ALA A 551 21.92 5.47 -8.68
C ALA A 551 22.53 6.87 -8.41
N THR A 552 22.77 7.68 -9.45
CA THR A 552 23.25 9.05 -9.29
C THR A 552 22.13 10.08 -9.15
N SER A 553 20.86 9.64 -9.07
CA SER A 553 19.72 10.54 -8.90
C SER A 553 19.70 11.14 -7.50
N THR A 554 19.33 12.42 -7.40
CA THR A 554 19.04 13.10 -6.12
C THR A 554 17.67 12.73 -5.56
N PHE A 555 16.85 11.98 -6.32
CA PHE A 555 15.58 11.46 -5.86
C PHE A 555 15.77 10.03 -5.35
N THR A 556 15.70 9.85 -4.02
CA THR A 556 16.03 8.59 -3.31
C THR A 556 15.38 7.35 -3.93
N PRO A 557 14.09 7.35 -4.33
CA PRO A 557 13.48 6.17 -4.94
C PRO A 557 14.13 5.74 -6.26
N THR A 558 14.52 6.70 -7.09
CA THR A 558 15.22 6.44 -8.36
C THR A 558 16.64 5.95 -8.10
N GLN A 559 17.31 6.54 -7.11
CA GLN A 559 18.64 6.12 -6.69
C GLN A 559 18.65 4.69 -6.17
N GLN A 560 17.76 4.36 -5.24
CA GLN A 560 17.62 3.01 -4.68
C GLN A 560 17.26 2.00 -5.76
N PHE A 561 16.36 2.36 -6.69
CA PHE A 561 16.05 1.54 -7.86
C PHE A 561 17.32 1.19 -8.65
N GLY A 562 18.21 2.16 -8.91
CA GLY A 562 19.48 1.92 -9.60
C GLY A 562 20.39 0.91 -8.88
N TYR A 563 20.65 1.12 -7.58
CA TYR A 563 21.48 0.22 -6.76
C TYR A 563 20.91 -1.20 -6.67
N LEU A 564 19.58 -1.31 -6.51
CA LEU A 564 18.92 -2.60 -6.39
C LEU A 564 18.83 -3.34 -7.72
N MET A 565 18.64 -2.63 -8.84
CA MET A 565 18.61 -3.26 -10.17
C MET A 565 19.95 -3.91 -10.51
N ILE A 566 21.08 -3.20 -10.36
CA ILE A 566 22.40 -3.80 -10.63
C ILE A 566 22.68 -5.00 -9.70
N SER A 567 22.28 -4.90 -8.43
CA SER A 567 22.43 -5.98 -7.46
C SER A 567 21.57 -7.19 -7.79
N MET A 568 20.32 -7.00 -8.20
CA MET A 568 19.43 -8.10 -8.58
C MET A 568 19.83 -8.77 -9.89
N LEU A 569 20.28 -8.00 -10.89
CA LEU A 569 20.81 -8.59 -12.12
C LEU A 569 22.07 -9.42 -11.85
N GLY A 570 22.97 -8.92 -10.99
CA GLY A 570 24.12 -9.70 -10.55
C GLY A 570 23.73 -10.97 -9.80
N ALA A 571 22.75 -10.90 -8.89
CA ALA A 571 22.25 -12.06 -8.17
C ALA A 571 21.53 -13.07 -9.10
N ALA A 572 20.83 -12.59 -10.13
CA ALA A 572 20.19 -13.44 -11.14
C ALA A 572 21.24 -14.25 -11.91
N LEU A 573 22.30 -13.59 -12.38
CA LEU A 573 23.42 -14.25 -13.05
C LEU A 573 24.08 -15.32 -12.17
N VAL A 574 24.22 -15.06 -10.87
CA VAL A 574 24.71 -16.04 -9.89
C VAL A 574 23.77 -17.24 -9.78
N GLY A 575 22.45 -16.99 -9.72
CA GLY A 575 21.43 -18.04 -9.73
C GLY A 575 21.53 -18.93 -10.98
N ASP A 576 21.69 -18.32 -12.14
CA ASP A 576 21.67 -19.04 -13.42
C ASP A 576 22.99 -19.74 -13.75
N LEU A 577 24.13 -19.21 -13.29
CA LEU A 577 25.44 -19.82 -13.54
C LEU A 577 25.91 -20.76 -12.42
N LEU A 578 25.35 -20.71 -11.21
CA LEU A 578 25.75 -21.59 -10.11
C LEU A 578 24.63 -22.53 -9.64
N LEU A 579 23.43 -21.99 -9.38
CA LEU A 579 22.32 -22.78 -8.83
C LEU A 579 21.62 -23.62 -9.90
N LEU A 580 21.25 -23.03 -11.04
CA LEU A 580 20.58 -23.75 -12.14
C LEU A 580 21.39 -24.98 -12.60
N PRO A 581 22.71 -24.89 -12.85
CA PRO A 581 23.49 -26.04 -13.33
C PRO A 581 23.62 -27.14 -12.27
N ALA A 582 23.72 -26.77 -10.99
CA ALA A 582 23.70 -27.73 -9.88
C ALA A 582 22.38 -28.50 -9.81
N ILE A 583 21.25 -27.83 -10.04
CA ILE A 583 19.92 -28.45 -10.11
C ILE A 583 19.85 -29.42 -11.29
N LEU A 584 20.38 -29.03 -12.46
CA LEU A 584 20.37 -29.84 -13.69
C LEU A 584 21.25 -31.09 -13.63
N VAL A 585 22.41 -31.04 -12.97
CA VAL A 585 23.24 -32.23 -12.76
C VAL A 585 22.71 -33.10 -11.62
N GLY A 586 22.08 -32.49 -10.61
CA GLY A 586 21.54 -33.16 -9.45
C GLY A 586 20.32 -34.06 -9.70
N PRO A 587 19.67 -34.56 -8.62
CA PRO A 587 18.53 -35.47 -8.72
C PRO A 587 17.33 -34.86 -9.46
N LEU A 588 17.13 -33.54 -9.31
CA LEU A 588 16.05 -32.79 -9.95
C LEU A 588 16.25 -32.65 -11.48
N GLY A 589 17.49 -32.77 -11.96
CA GLY A 589 17.82 -32.79 -13.38
C GLY A 589 17.10 -33.87 -14.19
N LYS A 590 16.62 -34.94 -13.54
CA LYS A 590 15.85 -36.01 -14.20
C LYS A 590 14.59 -35.51 -14.91
N PHE A 591 14.01 -34.41 -14.44
CA PHE A 591 12.81 -33.83 -15.02
C PHE A 591 13.10 -32.99 -16.28
N PHE A 592 14.36 -32.64 -16.53
CA PHE A 592 14.80 -31.91 -17.72
C PHE A 592 15.33 -32.84 -18.83
N GLY A 593 15.44 -34.14 -18.54
CA GLY A 593 15.88 -35.19 -19.47
C GLY A 593 17.35 -35.59 -19.32
N GLY A 594 17.83 -36.40 -20.26
CA GLY A 594 19.22 -36.85 -20.33
C GLY A 594 19.55 -38.03 -19.40
N PRO A 595 20.42 -38.96 -19.86
CA PRO A 595 20.88 -40.07 -19.04
C PRO A 595 21.62 -39.53 -17.80
N ALA A 596 21.50 -40.28 -16.69
CA ALA A 596 22.18 -39.92 -15.44
C ALA A 596 23.69 -39.72 -15.67
N PRO A 597 24.35 -38.88 -14.86
CA PRO A 597 25.81 -38.75 -14.93
C PRO A 597 26.47 -40.13 -14.86
N ALA A 598 27.30 -40.48 -15.84
CA ALA A 598 28.06 -41.72 -15.81
C ALA A 598 29.01 -41.72 -14.60
N ALA A 599 29.17 -42.86 -13.92
CA ALA A 599 30.16 -42.99 -12.86
C ALA A 599 31.57 -42.71 -13.44
N GLY A 600 32.18 -41.59 -13.04
CA GLY A 600 33.46 -41.13 -13.60
C GLY A 600 33.36 -40.21 -14.82
N ALA A 601 32.19 -39.61 -15.12
CA ALA A 601 32.04 -38.61 -16.18
C ALA A 601 33.09 -37.49 -16.02
N THR A 602 33.91 -37.28 -17.06
CA THR A 602 35.03 -36.34 -17.00
C THR A 602 34.49 -34.91 -16.99
N THR A 603 35.04 -34.08 -16.10
CA THR A 603 34.84 -32.62 -16.06
C THR A 603 35.94 -31.89 -16.82
N ASP A 604 36.73 -32.65 -17.60
CA ASP A 604 37.79 -32.10 -18.43
C ASP A 604 37.16 -31.38 -19.62
N TRP A 605 37.19 -30.05 -19.57
CA TRP A 605 36.67 -29.17 -20.61
C TRP A 605 37.33 -29.41 -21.97
N ASN A 606 38.55 -29.95 -21.99
CA ASN A 606 39.25 -30.31 -23.23
C ASN A 606 38.67 -31.56 -23.91
N GLN A 607 37.90 -32.37 -23.16
CA GLN A 607 37.23 -33.57 -23.64
C GLN A 607 35.71 -33.37 -23.76
N ALA A 608 35.22 -32.14 -23.54
CA ALA A 608 33.82 -31.82 -23.72
C ALA A 608 33.44 -32.02 -25.20
N PRO A 609 32.40 -32.81 -25.50
CA PRO A 609 32.02 -33.07 -26.87
C PRO A 609 31.62 -31.76 -27.57
N ALA A 610 32.37 -31.42 -28.62
CA ALA A 610 31.99 -30.34 -29.53
C ALA A 610 30.71 -30.73 -30.27
N LEU A 611 29.92 -29.74 -30.69
CA LEU A 611 28.74 -29.96 -31.53
C LEU A 611 29.16 -30.68 -32.82
N HIS A 612 28.94 -31.99 -32.91
CA HIS A 612 28.96 -32.66 -34.20
C HIS A 612 27.76 -32.17 -35.00
N ALA A 613 28.01 -31.69 -36.22
CA ALA A 613 26.94 -31.44 -37.18
C ALA A 613 26.10 -32.72 -37.31
N SER A 614 24.78 -32.59 -37.18
CA SER A 614 23.85 -33.71 -37.32
C SER A 614 24.17 -34.50 -38.60
N PRO A 615 24.15 -35.85 -38.60
CA PRO A 615 24.36 -36.65 -39.81
C PRO A 615 23.43 -36.27 -40.96
N ALA A 616 22.26 -35.69 -40.66
CA ALA A 616 21.32 -35.17 -41.64
C ALA A 616 21.87 -34.05 -42.53
N ALA A 617 22.95 -33.37 -42.13
CA ALA A 617 23.62 -32.35 -42.94
C ALA A 617 24.71 -32.92 -43.87
N GLN A 618 25.10 -34.19 -43.72
CA GLN A 618 26.12 -34.84 -44.56
C GLN A 618 25.51 -35.63 -45.73
N THR A 619 24.21 -35.91 -45.69
CA THR A 619 23.47 -36.62 -46.75
C THR A 619 22.77 -35.71 -47.76
N ALA A 620 22.80 -34.39 -47.58
CA ALA A 620 22.34 -33.47 -48.60
C ALA A 620 23.48 -33.25 -49.60
N GLU A 621 23.46 -33.97 -50.73
CA GLU A 621 24.26 -33.58 -51.89
C GLU A 621 24.01 -32.09 -52.19
N PRO A 622 25.05 -31.30 -52.47
CA PRO A 622 24.84 -29.93 -52.89
C PRO A 622 24.02 -29.97 -54.19
N VAL A 623 22.81 -29.40 -54.13
CA VAL A 623 22.03 -29.12 -55.33
C VAL A 623 22.92 -28.26 -56.23
N GLN A 624 23.34 -28.81 -57.36
CA GLN A 624 24.02 -28.05 -58.40
C GLN A 624 23.03 -26.97 -58.86
N LEU A 625 23.25 -25.74 -58.42
CA LEU A 625 22.62 -24.57 -59.02
C LEU A 625 23.06 -24.56 -60.49
N GLY A 626 22.11 -24.83 -61.38
CA GLY A 626 22.27 -24.73 -62.81
C GLY A 626 22.81 -23.38 -63.22
N GLU A 627 23.50 -23.38 -64.37
CA GLU A 627 24.21 -22.24 -64.96
C GLU A 627 23.43 -20.92 -64.85
N LYS A 628 24.15 -19.87 -64.44
CA LYS A 628 23.68 -18.49 -64.50
C LYS A 628 23.15 -18.18 -65.91
N PRO A 629 21.91 -17.71 -66.05
CA PRO A 629 21.50 -17.03 -67.27
C PRO A 629 22.28 -15.73 -67.39
N THR A 630 23.05 -15.61 -68.48
CA THR A 630 23.57 -14.36 -69.00
C THR A 630 22.43 -13.46 -69.43
N GLU A 631 22.38 -12.24 -68.91
CA GLU A 631 21.60 -11.13 -69.48
C GLU A 631 22.36 -9.80 -69.31
N PRO A 632 22.12 -8.81 -70.18
CA PRO A 632 23.17 -8.21 -71.00
C PRO A 632 23.60 -6.82 -70.54
N ALA A 633 24.69 -6.33 -71.14
CA ALA A 633 25.28 -5.03 -70.91
C ALA A 633 24.51 -3.87 -71.60
N ALA A 634 24.74 -2.66 -71.07
CA ALA A 634 24.43 -1.31 -71.57
C ALA A 634 23.03 -0.75 -71.22
N ASN A 635 22.82 0.53 -70.86
CA ASN A 635 23.56 1.77 -71.14
C ASN A 635 23.25 2.89 -70.10
N PRO A 636 24.00 4.00 -70.07
CA PRO A 636 23.88 5.07 -69.07
C PRO A 636 22.90 6.20 -69.47
N ALA A 637 22.21 6.73 -68.46
CA ALA A 637 21.57 8.05 -68.27
C ALA A 637 20.69 8.66 -69.38
N GLU A 638 19.45 9.01 -69.04
CA GLU A 638 18.82 10.28 -69.46
C GLU A 638 17.62 10.68 -68.57
N THR A 639 17.38 11.99 -68.54
CA THR A 639 16.64 12.82 -67.56
C THR A 639 15.17 13.14 -67.92
N VAL A 640 14.50 13.85 -66.99
CA VAL A 640 13.27 14.68 -67.07
C VAL A 640 11.97 13.94 -66.70
N GLY A 641 11.08 14.37 -65.79
CA GLY A 641 10.95 15.54 -64.92
C GLY A 641 9.46 15.87 -64.70
N SER A 642 9.01 16.16 -63.47
CA SER A 642 7.97 17.17 -63.12
C SER A 642 7.48 17.10 -61.66
N GLU A 643 7.52 18.29 -61.04
CA GLU A 643 6.56 18.92 -60.10
C GLU A 643 6.40 18.49 -58.61
N SER A 644 6.43 19.55 -57.78
CA SER A 644 6.26 19.71 -56.31
C SER A 644 4.76 19.67 -55.90
N PRO A 645 4.29 19.90 -54.64
CA PRO A 645 4.98 20.22 -53.37
C PRO A 645 4.44 19.50 -52.11
N LEU A 646 5.23 19.43 -51.02
CA LEU A 646 4.76 19.61 -49.62
C LEU A 646 5.94 19.65 -48.63
N ALA A 647 6.61 20.80 -48.49
CA ALA A 647 7.47 21.11 -47.35
C ALA A 647 7.83 22.60 -47.33
N ALA A 648 6.99 23.43 -46.71
CA ALA A 648 7.36 24.78 -46.28
C ALA A 648 6.33 25.31 -45.27
N ALA A 649 6.62 25.14 -43.99
CA ALA A 649 6.12 25.98 -42.89
C ALA A 649 7.01 25.77 -41.67
N VAL A 650 8.28 26.18 -41.77
CA VAL A 650 9.11 26.48 -40.61
C VAL A 650 9.00 27.98 -40.42
N GLY A 651 8.16 28.39 -39.48
CA GLY A 651 8.12 29.77 -39.00
C GLY A 651 9.41 30.05 -38.24
N GLN A 652 10.14 31.06 -38.71
CA GLN A 652 11.14 31.76 -37.91
C GLN A 652 10.40 32.57 -36.84
N GLU A 653 10.52 32.17 -35.58
CA GLU A 653 10.40 33.10 -34.46
C GLU A 653 11.81 33.37 -33.94
N ALA A 654 12.17 34.65 -33.96
CA ALA A 654 13.44 35.16 -33.50
C ALA A 654 13.51 35.00 -31.97
N GLU A 655 14.45 34.19 -31.48
CA GLU A 655 14.89 34.23 -30.10
C GLU A 655 15.54 35.60 -29.86
N THR A 656 14.81 36.44 -29.14
CA THR A 656 15.39 37.58 -28.43
C THR A 656 16.09 37.00 -27.21
N GLU A 657 17.42 37.09 -27.17
CA GLU A 657 18.20 36.81 -25.97
C GLU A 657 17.81 37.82 -24.88
N GLU A 658 16.84 37.45 -24.04
CA GLU A 658 16.71 38.06 -22.71
C GLU A 658 17.81 37.45 -21.82
N PRO A 659 18.51 38.27 -21.01
CA PRO A 659 19.50 37.76 -20.08
C PRO A 659 18.81 36.81 -19.10
N GLN A 660 19.32 35.58 -19.00
CA GLN A 660 18.92 34.60 -17.98
C GLN A 660 19.20 35.17 -16.58
N GLU A 661 18.27 35.97 -16.04
CA GLU A 661 18.09 36.04 -14.61
C GLU A 661 17.70 34.63 -14.16
N LEU A 662 18.44 34.10 -13.18
CA LEU A 662 18.01 32.92 -12.44
C LEU A 662 16.55 33.15 -12.05
N ILE A 663 15.63 32.40 -12.66
CA ILE A 663 14.26 32.30 -12.18
C ILE A 663 14.36 31.53 -10.86
N GLU A 664 14.69 32.26 -9.79
CA GLU A 664 14.46 31.87 -8.42
C GLU A 664 12.95 31.62 -8.33
N GLY A 665 12.54 30.35 -8.42
CA GLY A 665 11.15 29.97 -8.30
C GLY A 665 10.52 30.53 -7.01
N PRO A 666 9.20 30.58 -6.89
CA PRO A 666 8.49 31.21 -5.77
C PRO A 666 8.89 30.70 -4.36
N HIS A 667 9.58 29.56 -4.28
CA HIS A 667 10.08 28.99 -3.04
C HIS A 667 11.55 29.32 -2.72
N ALA A 668 12.36 29.77 -3.68
CA ALA A 668 13.79 30.04 -3.46
C ALA A 668 14.02 31.20 -2.48
N ALA A 669 13.23 32.27 -2.59
CA ALA A 669 13.24 33.38 -1.62
C ALA A 669 12.82 32.94 -0.21
N LEU A 670 11.88 32.00 -0.09
CA LEU A 670 11.48 31.43 1.20
C LEU A 670 12.62 30.60 1.81
N HIS A 671 13.25 29.72 1.03
CA HIS A 671 14.40 28.93 1.47
C HIS A 671 15.58 29.82 1.89
N ALA A 672 15.89 30.87 1.12
CA ALA A 672 16.93 31.82 1.47
C ALA A 672 16.65 32.51 2.82
N LYS A 673 15.38 32.86 3.07
CA LYS A 673 14.94 33.50 4.32
C LYS A 673 14.92 32.52 5.51
N LEU A 674 14.53 31.27 5.31
CA LEU A 674 14.62 30.24 6.36
C LEU A 674 16.08 29.93 6.73
N ARG A 675 16.97 29.83 5.72
CA ARG A 675 18.41 29.69 5.94
C ARG A 675 19.04 30.88 6.67
N SER A 676 18.53 32.11 6.50
CA SER A 676 19.03 33.26 7.26
C SER A 676 18.54 33.18 8.72
N LEU A 677 17.26 32.89 8.93
CA LEU A 677 16.67 32.79 10.28
C LEU A 677 17.34 31.71 11.12
N ARG A 678 17.55 30.51 10.55
CA ARG A 678 18.26 29.40 11.22
C ARG A 678 19.71 29.76 11.59
N ARG A 679 20.40 30.55 10.76
CA ARG A 679 21.77 31.02 11.06
C ARG A 679 21.81 32.06 12.18
N ASP A 680 20.80 32.92 12.27
CA ASP A 680 20.71 33.93 13.32
C ASP A 680 20.37 33.29 14.68
N GLU A 681 19.58 32.23 14.70
CA GLU A 681 19.22 31.45 15.91
C GLU A 681 20.43 30.70 16.49
N HIS A 682 21.20 29.98 15.67
CA HIS A 682 22.47 29.37 16.12
C HIS A 682 23.52 30.40 16.59
N ARG A 683 23.46 31.62 16.08
CA ARG A 683 24.29 32.74 16.57
C ARG A 683 23.84 33.26 17.94
N GLN A 684 22.57 33.13 18.30
CA GLN A 684 22.07 33.54 19.61
C GLN A 684 22.38 32.49 20.69
N ASP A 685 22.26 31.20 20.36
CA ASP A 685 22.59 30.11 21.29
C ASP A 685 24.09 30.06 21.62
N SER A 686 24.96 30.36 20.65
CA SER A 686 26.43 30.42 20.83
C SER A 686 26.93 31.66 21.59
N VAL A 687 26.06 32.61 21.91
CA VAL A 687 26.39 33.81 22.70
C VAL A 687 25.91 33.67 24.16
N SER A 688 25.24 32.56 24.51
CA SER A 688 24.74 32.29 25.87
C SER A 688 25.58 31.30 26.71
N SER A 689 26.77 30.92 26.26
CA SER A 689 27.74 30.10 27.03
C SER A 689 28.81 30.92 27.72
#